data_AF-A0A8T5L5H4-F1
#
_entry.id   AF-A0A8T5L5H4-F1
#
_cell.length_a   1.000
_cell.length_b   1.000
_cell.length_c   1.000
_cell.angle_alpha   90.00
_cell.angle_beta   90.00
_cell.angle_gamma   90.00
#
_symmetry.space_group_name_H-M   'P 1'
#
loop_
_entity.id
_entity.type
_entity.pdbx_description
1 polymer ?
#
loop_
_entity_poly.entity_id
_entity_poly.type
_entity_poly.pdbx_seq_one_letter_code
_entity_poly.pdbx_strand_id
1 'polypeptide(L)'
;MKKSKKILVFFIIIILLHANFVISENLEKVKPENIKEYNGEDSELKKETGPAPVYGTEYTHQYIAREAGDIWKKSEFNSYLSSNYISYDPISGNKNDIIEGAYEEDSIDGCKDCEFGSYLNHFWEVDNPESGSYNDGISEFDSAYVTAQYYWDNYVIPYYSSDKAKSYYYLGRVAHLITDMGVPAHTHLDEHIGSCGWPDDESLECFMEDFGDFQSGLKNYLYFDGSDYYREQYNYESVYFNSNAKSNPSDLFKLFWYATQKTQYYASDGEYGNDYYAYENGNCLNNVNCYWLTNLWNGDGVIIIDNPSDIEDFLGSANRANLKKVSSGTIPHSMKAVAGLYRLFWIQTHNLRPCTSGSCCDTSFDITKESGSQPTGYSDEYICKNDDKHYRDYYCSGTSTSSTYSETFNQDCGVDHCNPWGSNFCENEDVYKSRYCWDNGCSSGSCFTITNTEKEKVQECGDNSCNSWGSNYCSNGDVYHSRTCYDKGCSSGSCFNNGWTDTDKVQECGSLSCSSGQCTGGGCSSHNSYKCYSNDIYWYDSCGVREDVKQDCGSAGCTTGATSCSSCSSHSSYKCYSNDIYWYNSCGVREDVKQDCGSAGCTTGATSCSSCSSHSSYKCYSNDIYWYNSCGVREDVKQDCGSAGCTTGATSCDSEGYKYITGDFQKGGRYESFFWYDNGKYEVKYGYTMMASGYLYNSAWKLVKPEHIEKLYVGDFDGDGADEIVALQNTGGLYWMYVWEVYDNSGWWKGYPKHSGPLQNSVGTNVPPSYITSFLVADYGRDGVEELSGYQTGWFYVWRMGKTRPYASGVN
;
A
#
# COMPACT_ATOMS: atom_id res chain seq x y z
N MET A 1 -10.69 -90.77 32.94
CA MET A 1 -10.89 -89.37 32.49
C MET A 1 -9.70 -88.93 31.64
N LYS A 2 -9.77 -89.08 30.31
CA LYS A 2 -8.71 -88.66 29.38
C LYS A 2 -9.36 -88.15 28.09
N LYS A 3 -9.73 -86.87 28.07
CA LYS A 3 -10.01 -86.04 26.89
C LYS A 3 -9.79 -84.58 27.29
N SER A 4 -9.39 -83.76 26.32
CA SER A 4 -9.15 -82.30 26.40
C SER A 4 -7.73 -81.87 26.77
N LYS A 5 -6.81 -81.93 25.79
CA LYS A 5 -5.69 -80.96 25.60
C LYS A 5 -5.25 -80.95 24.11
N LYS A 6 -6.19 -80.68 23.20
CA LYS A 6 -5.92 -80.51 21.74
C LYS A 6 -6.50 -79.22 21.15
N ILE A 7 -6.76 -78.19 21.98
CA ILE A 7 -7.33 -76.91 21.52
C ILE A 7 -6.40 -75.70 21.75
N LEU A 8 -5.28 -75.84 22.47
CA LEU A 8 -4.44 -74.66 22.80
C LEU A 8 -3.26 -74.39 21.85
N VAL A 9 -3.03 -75.23 20.83
CA VAL A 9 -1.89 -75.06 19.90
C VAL A 9 -2.32 -74.52 18.53
N PHE A 10 -3.61 -74.47 18.24
CA PHE A 10 -4.13 -73.97 16.95
C PHE A 10 -4.44 -72.46 16.95
N PHE A 11 -4.54 -71.82 18.12
CA PHE A 11 -4.80 -70.38 18.24
C PHE A 11 -3.55 -69.49 18.25
N ILE A 12 -2.36 -70.06 18.44
CA ILE A 12 -1.10 -69.29 18.48
C ILE A 12 -0.40 -69.23 17.12
N ILE A 13 -0.80 -70.06 16.15
CA ILE A 13 -0.18 -70.12 14.81
C ILE A 13 -0.90 -69.23 13.78
N ILE A 14 -2.12 -68.74 14.06
CA ILE A 14 -2.83 -67.79 13.18
C ILE A 14 -2.46 -66.31 13.47
N ILE A 15 -1.89 -66.01 14.64
CA ILE A 15 -1.48 -64.64 15.01
C ILE A 15 -0.05 -64.29 14.52
N LEU A 16 0.74 -65.27 14.06
CA LEU A 16 2.13 -65.07 13.61
C LEU A 16 2.33 -65.09 12.08
N LEU A 17 1.25 -64.99 11.30
CA LEU A 17 1.29 -64.94 9.82
C LEU A 17 0.76 -63.62 9.20
N HIS A 18 0.66 -62.53 9.97
CA HIS A 18 0.33 -61.18 9.45
C HIS A 18 1.46 -60.14 9.59
N ALA A 19 2.68 -60.56 9.89
CA ALA A 19 3.82 -59.65 9.96
C ALA A 19 5.05 -60.26 9.30
N ASN A 20 5.12 -60.18 7.98
CA ASN A 20 6.35 -60.25 7.19
C ASN A 20 6.03 -59.75 5.77
N PHE A 21 6.24 -58.45 5.53
CA PHE A 21 6.67 -58.03 4.20
C PHE A 21 8.00 -57.31 4.34
N VAL A 22 8.92 -57.78 3.50
CA VAL A 22 10.35 -57.54 3.52
C VAL A 22 10.66 -56.13 3.05
N ILE A 23 11.52 -55.50 3.83
CA ILE A 23 12.23 -54.25 3.58
C ILE A 23 13.04 -54.39 2.29
N SER A 24 12.75 -53.58 1.26
CA SER A 24 13.77 -53.15 0.31
C SER A 24 14.18 -51.72 0.65
N GLU A 25 15.37 -51.61 1.22
CA GLU A 25 16.08 -50.34 1.43
C GLU A 25 16.35 -49.68 0.07
N ASN A 26 15.69 -48.54 -0.17
CA ASN A 26 16.21 -47.38 -0.93
C ASN A 26 15.22 -46.21 -0.76
N LEU A 27 14.88 -45.90 0.50
CA LEU A 27 14.38 -44.59 0.88
C LEU A 27 15.57 -43.80 1.41
N GLU A 28 16.22 -43.05 0.53
CA GLU A 28 17.04 -41.92 0.96
C GLU A 28 16.12 -41.00 1.75
N LYS A 29 16.42 -40.89 3.04
CA LYS A 29 15.80 -39.93 3.96
C LYS A 29 16.08 -38.53 3.43
N VAL A 30 15.13 -37.96 2.69
CA VAL A 30 14.99 -36.51 2.63
C VAL A 30 14.49 -36.08 4.00
N LYS A 31 15.38 -35.45 4.76
CA LYS A 31 15.08 -34.87 6.06
C LYS A 31 13.95 -33.84 5.93
N PRO A 32 13.06 -33.70 6.91
CA PRO A 32 12.20 -32.53 7.01
C PRO A 32 13.04 -31.36 7.54
N GLU A 33 13.74 -30.68 6.63
CA GLU A 33 14.25 -29.33 6.86
C GLU A 33 13.47 -28.44 5.88
N ASN A 34 12.27 -27.99 6.31
CA ASN A 34 11.54 -26.80 5.85
C ASN A 34 10.13 -26.79 6.47
N ILE A 35 10.07 -26.79 7.80
CA ILE A 35 8.91 -26.27 8.54
C ILE A 35 9.33 -24.84 8.89
N LYS A 36 8.73 -23.84 8.26
CA LYS A 36 8.74 -22.49 8.82
C LYS A 36 7.71 -22.48 9.93
N GLU A 37 8.17 -22.62 11.17
CA GLU A 37 7.42 -22.07 12.32
C GLU A 37 7.20 -20.59 12.03
N TYR A 38 5.95 -20.16 11.96
CA TYR A 38 5.60 -18.74 11.85
C TYR A 38 5.75 -18.09 13.22
N ASN A 39 7.00 -17.88 13.63
CA ASN A 39 7.37 -16.89 14.63
C ASN A 39 7.51 -15.56 13.89
N GLY A 40 6.69 -14.58 14.26
CA GLY A 40 6.76 -13.23 13.72
C GLY A 40 8.06 -12.55 14.15
N GLU A 41 9.08 -12.64 13.32
CA GLU A 41 10.23 -11.74 13.30
C GLU A 41 10.63 -11.48 11.84
N ASP A 42 10.94 -10.22 11.58
CA ASP A 42 11.31 -9.63 10.30
C ASP A 42 12.26 -10.48 9.44
N SER A 43 11.85 -10.69 8.19
CA SER A 43 12.81 -10.68 7.09
C SER A 43 12.22 -9.92 5.90
N GLU A 44 12.74 -8.71 5.67
CA GLU A 44 12.58 -7.99 4.41
C GLU A 44 13.20 -8.82 3.28
N LEU A 45 12.44 -9.73 2.71
CA LEU A 45 12.63 -10.17 1.33
C LEU A 45 11.98 -9.11 0.46
N LYS A 46 12.81 -8.22 -0.09
CA LYS A 46 12.42 -7.30 -1.16
C LYS A 46 11.82 -8.11 -2.30
N LYS A 47 10.49 -8.16 -2.36
CA LYS A 47 9.71 -8.58 -3.52
C LYS A 47 10.07 -7.57 -4.61
N GLU A 48 10.83 -7.99 -5.62
CA GLU A 48 11.07 -7.14 -6.79
C GLU A 48 9.70 -6.77 -7.35
N THR A 49 9.42 -5.47 -7.33
CA THR A 49 8.20 -4.89 -7.84
C THR A 49 8.18 -5.10 -9.35
N GLY A 50 7.57 -6.20 -9.79
CA GLY A 50 6.90 -6.20 -11.08
C GLY A 50 5.94 -5.00 -11.14
N PRO A 51 5.66 -4.44 -12.33
CA PRO A 51 4.75 -3.32 -12.44
C PRO A 51 3.45 -3.65 -11.71
N ALA A 52 3.07 -2.78 -10.76
CA ALA A 52 1.81 -2.90 -10.05
C ALA A 52 0.69 -3.13 -11.08
N PRO A 53 -0.15 -4.17 -10.93
CA PRO A 53 -1.26 -4.36 -11.84
C PRO A 53 -2.08 -3.08 -11.85
N VAL A 54 -2.28 -2.53 -13.05
CA VAL A 54 -3.14 -1.38 -13.28
C VAL A 54 -4.51 -1.76 -12.75
N TYR A 55 -4.94 -1.12 -11.65
CA TYR A 55 -6.17 -1.42 -10.90
C TYR A 55 -7.38 -1.56 -11.82
N GLY A 56 -7.70 -2.80 -12.17
CA GLY A 56 -8.90 -3.21 -12.88
C GLY A 56 -10.02 -3.49 -11.88
N THR A 57 -11.23 -3.12 -12.29
CA THR A 57 -12.53 -3.27 -11.64
C THR A 57 -13.00 -4.74 -11.62
N GLU A 58 -12.18 -5.64 -11.09
CA GLU A 58 -12.54 -7.05 -10.98
C GLU A 58 -13.29 -7.33 -9.68
N TYR A 59 -14.24 -8.26 -9.71
CA TYR A 59 -15.00 -8.76 -8.58
C TYR A 59 -14.48 -10.12 -8.14
N THR A 60 -14.77 -10.50 -6.89
CA THR A 60 -14.23 -11.72 -6.24
C THR A 60 -14.39 -13.00 -7.08
N HIS A 61 -15.55 -13.27 -7.70
CA HIS A 61 -15.76 -14.47 -8.53
C HIS A 61 -14.85 -14.53 -9.76
N GLN A 62 -14.70 -13.40 -10.47
CA GLN A 62 -13.86 -13.29 -11.65
C GLN A 62 -12.39 -13.51 -11.28
N TYR A 63 -11.98 -12.96 -10.14
CA TYR A 63 -10.65 -13.14 -9.58
C TYR A 63 -10.38 -14.61 -9.28
N ILE A 64 -11.25 -15.27 -8.50
CA ILE A 64 -11.12 -16.71 -8.16
C ILE A 64 -11.09 -17.58 -9.43
N ALA A 65 -11.96 -17.30 -10.40
CA ALA A 65 -12.01 -18.03 -11.66
C ALA A 65 -10.70 -17.90 -12.47
N ARG A 66 -10.06 -16.72 -12.47
CA ARG A 66 -8.75 -16.53 -13.09
C ARG A 66 -7.65 -17.25 -12.32
N GLU A 67 -7.55 -17.02 -11.02
CA GLU A 67 -6.48 -17.58 -10.18
C GLU A 67 -6.53 -19.12 -10.17
N ALA A 68 -7.71 -19.71 -10.28
CA ALA A 68 -7.87 -21.16 -10.48
C ALA A 68 -7.20 -21.69 -11.77
N GLY A 69 -7.07 -20.85 -12.80
CA GLY A 69 -6.29 -21.14 -14.00
C GLY A 69 -4.80 -21.26 -13.73
N ASP A 70 -4.27 -20.51 -12.75
CA ASP A 70 -2.88 -20.62 -12.30
C ASP A 70 -2.63 -21.86 -11.43
N ILE A 71 -3.65 -22.39 -10.77
CA ILE A 71 -3.58 -23.70 -10.10
C ILE A 71 -3.48 -24.82 -11.15
N TRP A 72 -4.37 -24.78 -12.14
CA TRP A 72 -4.50 -25.81 -13.18
C TRP A 72 -4.09 -25.26 -14.56
N LYS A 73 -2.79 -24.96 -14.69
CA LYS A 73 -2.17 -24.27 -15.84
C LYS A 73 -2.32 -25.03 -17.17
N LYS A 74 -3.41 -24.78 -17.91
CA LYS A 74 -3.57 -25.25 -19.28
C LYS A 74 -3.68 -24.10 -20.27
N SER A 75 -2.84 -24.16 -21.31
CA SER A 75 -2.74 -23.10 -22.31
C SER A 75 -4.05 -22.73 -23.02
N GLU A 76 -4.98 -23.69 -23.23
CA GLU A 76 -6.30 -23.37 -23.81
C GLU A 76 -7.09 -22.43 -22.90
N PHE A 77 -7.08 -22.68 -21.59
CA PHE A 77 -7.81 -21.87 -20.60
C PHE A 77 -7.30 -20.42 -20.58
N ASN A 78 -5.99 -20.20 -20.74
CA ASN A 78 -5.42 -18.85 -20.78
C ASN A 78 -6.10 -17.97 -21.86
N SER A 79 -6.55 -18.55 -22.97
CA SER A 79 -7.25 -17.79 -24.02
C SER A 79 -8.68 -17.36 -23.63
N TYR A 80 -9.28 -18.01 -22.62
CA TYR A 80 -10.62 -17.72 -22.08
C TYR A 80 -10.59 -17.17 -20.64
N LEU A 81 -9.39 -16.89 -20.11
CA LEU A 81 -9.14 -16.26 -18.80
C LEU A 81 -8.44 -14.89 -18.93
N SER A 82 -8.12 -14.44 -20.15
CA SER A 82 -7.21 -13.31 -20.43
C SER A 82 -7.89 -11.97 -20.68
N SER A 83 -9.13 -11.76 -20.23
CA SER A 83 -9.79 -10.46 -20.35
C SER A 83 -9.16 -9.44 -19.39
N ASN A 84 -8.04 -8.83 -19.82
CA ASN A 84 -7.27 -7.76 -19.16
C ASN A 84 -8.05 -6.47 -18.87
N TYR A 85 -9.38 -6.45 -19.02
CA TYR A 85 -10.21 -5.26 -18.85
C TYR A 85 -11.65 -5.69 -18.54
N ILE A 86 -12.01 -5.76 -17.27
CA ILE A 86 -13.39 -5.86 -16.80
C ILE A 86 -13.95 -4.45 -16.66
N SER A 87 -13.94 -3.68 -17.76
CA SER A 87 -14.69 -2.43 -17.81
C SER A 87 -16.14 -2.80 -18.14
N TYR A 88 -17.06 -2.32 -17.33
CA TYR A 88 -18.51 -2.27 -17.57
C TYR A 88 -18.78 -1.53 -18.90
N ASP A 89 -18.57 -2.18 -20.04
CA ASP A 89 -18.98 -1.70 -21.34
C ASP A 89 -19.85 -2.76 -22.02
N PRO A 90 -21.19 -2.71 -21.83
CA PRO A 90 -22.14 -3.60 -22.51
C PRO A 90 -22.13 -3.43 -24.05
N ILE A 91 -21.27 -2.56 -24.60
CA ILE A 91 -21.16 -2.27 -26.03
C ILE A 91 -19.90 -2.91 -26.64
N SER A 92 -18.95 -3.40 -25.83
CA SER A 92 -17.67 -3.94 -26.34
C SER A 92 -17.64 -5.45 -26.61
N GLY A 93 -18.78 -6.04 -27.02
CA GLY A 93 -18.87 -7.36 -27.66
C GLY A 93 -18.58 -8.54 -26.73
N ASN A 94 -19.65 -9.27 -26.34
CA ASN A 94 -19.62 -10.51 -25.57
C ASN A 94 -18.39 -11.35 -25.85
N LYS A 95 -17.44 -11.31 -24.94
CA LYS A 95 -16.37 -12.29 -24.88
C LYS A 95 -17.00 -13.45 -24.13
N ASN A 96 -17.65 -14.34 -24.88
CA ASN A 96 -18.15 -15.61 -24.36
C ASN A 96 -16.95 -16.40 -23.78
N ASP A 97 -16.56 -16.11 -22.55
CA ASP A 97 -15.38 -16.59 -21.84
C ASP A 97 -15.70 -16.81 -20.35
N ILE A 98 -14.78 -17.43 -19.62
CA ILE A 98 -15.02 -17.85 -18.23
C ILE A 98 -15.26 -16.64 -17.32
N ILE A 99 -14.54 -15.53 -17.54
CA ILE A 99 -14.61 -14.35 -16.69
C ILE A 99 -15.94 -13.62 -16.88
N GLU A 100 -16.42 -13.51 -18.13
CA GLU A 100 -17.75 -12.96 -18.44
C GLU A 100 -18.86 -13.84 -17.85
N GLY A 101 -18.75 -15.16 -18.03
CA GLY A 101 -19.72 -16.10 -17.45
C GLY A 101 -19.78 -16.05 -15.92
N ALA A 102 -18.62 -15.98 -15.26
CA ALA A 102 -18.53 -15.91 -13.80
C ALA A 102 -19.10 -14.60 -13.22
N TYR A 103 -19.12 -13.54 -14.02
CA TYR A 103 -19.71 -12.26 -13.64
C TYR A 103 -21.22 -12.22 -13.88
N GLU A 104 -21.66 -12.70 -15.04
CA GLU A 104 -23.06 -12.59 -15.44
C GLU A 104 -24.01 -13.52 -14.68
N GLU A 105 -23.49 -14.47 -13.89
CA GLU A 105 -24.31 -15.32 -13.02
C GLU A 105 -25.02 -14.52 -11.90
N ASP A 106 -24.39 -13.45 -11.39
CA ASP A 106 -25.02 -12.47 -10.48
C ASP A 106 -25.91 -11.46 -11.20
N SER A 107 -25.66 -11.23 -12.50
CA SER A 107 -26.29 -10.15 -13.23
C SER A 107 -27.74 -10.46 -13.61
N ILE A 108 -28.61 -9.47 -13.49
CA ILE A 108 -30.03 -9.56 -13.89
C ILE A 108 -30.17 -9.86 -15.40
N ASP A 109 -29.22 -9.42 -16.22
CA ASP A 109 -29.25 -9.57 -17.69
C ASP A 109 -28.87 -10.99 -18.17
N GLY A 110 -28.19 -11.80 -17.33
CA GLY A 110 -27.73 -13.15 -17.67
C GLY A 110 -28.81 -14.23 -17.66
N CYS A 111 -29.94 -13.99 -16.99
CA CYS A 111 -31.05 -14.96 -16.96
C CYS A 111 -32.13 -14.60 -17.97
N LYS A 112 -32.24 -15.39 -19.04
CA LYS A 112 -33.18 -15.14 -20.14
C LYS A 112 -34.66 -15.33 -19.77
N ASP A 113 -34.95 -15.90 -18.58
CA ASP A 113 -36.31 -16.23 -18.12
C ASP A 113 -36.60 -15.81 -16.66
N CYS A 114 -35.72 -15.07 -15.98
CA CYS A 114 -35.93 -14.66 -14.57
C CYS A 114 -36.57 -13.27 -14.51
N GLU A 115 -37.90 -13.20 -14.36
CA GLU A 115 -38.58 -11.96 -13.91
C GLU A 115 -38.25 -11.62 -12.43
N PHE A 116 -37.57 -12.52 -11.71
CA PHE A 116 -37.08 -12.35 -10.32
C PHE A 116 -35.70 -13.03 -10.13
N GLY A 117 -34.71 -12.26 -9.64
CA GLY A 117 -33.39 -12.60 -9.08
C GLY A 117 -32.65 -13.89 -9.49
N SER A 118 -31.58 -13.77 -10.30
CA SER A 118 -30.61 -14.86 -10.60
C SER A 118 -29.95 -15.44 -9.35
N TYR A 119 -29.71 -14.60 -8.34
CA TYR A 119 -29.03 -14.92 -7.08
C TYR A 119 -29.74 -15.96 -6.19
N LEU A 120 -31.05 -16.17 -6.39
CA LEU A 120 -31.81 -17.14 -5.58
C LEU A 120 -31.42 -18.60 -5.87
N ASN A 121 -30.72 -18.85 -6.98
CA ASN A 121 -30.17 -20.17 -7.31
C ASN A 121 -28.73 -20.35 -6.82
N HIS A 122 -28.18 -19.48 -5.98
CA HIS A 122 -26.78 -19.52 -5.52
C HIS A 122 -26.58 -20.31 -4.22
N PHE A 123 -27.69 -20.69 -3.60
CA PHE A 123 -27.70 -21.38 -2.30
C PHE A 123 -27.87 -22.89 -2.48
N TRP A 124 -27.22 -23.66 -1.60
CA TRP A 124 -27.42 -25.10 -1.53
C TRP A 124 -27.05 -25.69 -0.16
N GLU A 125 -28.05 -26.21 0.55
CA GLU A 125 -27.86 -27.04 1.74
C GLU A 125 -27.66 -28.49 1.31
N VAL A 126 -26.40 -28.92 1.36
CA VAL A 126 -25.99 -30.26 0.94
C VAL A 126 -26.48 -31.35 1.89
N ASP A 127 -26.75 -31.03 3.15
CA ASP A 127 -27.13 -32.02 4.16
C ASP A 127 -28.58 -32.49 4.03
N ASN A 128 -29.40 -31.80 3.21
CA ASN A 128 -30.75 -32.21 2.88
C ASN A 128 -30.82 -32.86 1.48
N PRO A 129 -30.91 -34.20 1.40
CA PRO A 129 -30.93 -34.90 0.12
C PRO A 129 -32.24 -34.74 -0.64
N GLU A 130 -33.31 -34.22 -0.02
CA GLU A 130 -34.65 -34.07 -0.63
C GLU A 130 -35.13 -35.32 -1.41
N SER A 131 -35.22 -36.47 -0.75
CA SER A 131 -35.55 -37.74 -1.43
C SER A 131 -34.55 -38.14 -2.55
N GLY A 132 -33.33 -37.59 -2.50
CA GLY A 132 -32.22 -37.88 -3.42
C GLY A 132 -32.02 -36.87 -4.55
N SER A 133 -32.86 -35.83 -4.70
CA SER A 133 -32.65 -34.76 -5.69
C SER A 133 -31.45 -33.89 -5.33
N TYR A 134 -31.26 -33.58 -4.04
CA TYR A 134 -30.31 -32.58 -3.55
C TYR A 134 -30.58 -31.19 -4.15
N ASN A 135 -31.84 -30.76 -4.16
CA ASN A 135 -32.28 -29.46 -4.68
C ASN A 135 -32.71 -28.51 -3.54
N ASP A 136 -32.13 -28.67 -2.34
CA ASP A 136 -32.43 -27.80 -1.20
C ASP A 136 -31.69 -26.48 -1.33
N GLY A 137 -32.31 -25.52 -2.01
CA GLY A 137 -31.87 -24.13 -2.12
C GLY A 137 -32.92 -23.19 -1.52
N ILE A 138 -32.95 -21.94 -1.95
CA ILE A 138 -33.99 -21.00 -1.53
C ILE A 138 -35.36 -21.44 -2.09
N SER A 139 -36.40 -21.38 -1.26
CA SER A 139 -37.73 -21.86 -1.58
C SER A 139 -38.24 -21.33 -2.93
N GLU A 140 -38.75 -22.24 -3.78
CA GLU A 140 -39.24 -22.00 -5.15
C GLU A 140 -38.17 -21.91 -6.26
N PHE A 141 -36.88 -22.02 -5.90
CA PHE A 141 -35.74 -21.96 -6.83
C PHE A 141 -34.94 -23.26 -6.82
N ASP A 142 -34.19 -23.52 -7.89
CA ASP A 142 -33.29 -24.66 -7.95
C ASP A 142 -32.00 -24.32 -7.18
N SER A 143 -31.42 -25.31 -6.49
CA SER A 143 -30.17 -25.10 -5.76
C SER A 143 -29.00 -24.80 -6.70
N ALA A 144 -27.91 -24.25 -6.15
CA ALA A 144 -26.68 -23.96 -6.89
C ALA A 144 -26.16 -25.20 -7.63
N TYR A 145 -26.18 -26.36 -6.99
CA TYR A 145 -25.75 -27.60 -7.63
C TYR A 145 -26.67 -28.00 -8.80
N VAL A 146 -27.99 -27.92 -8.64
CA VAL A 146 -28.92 -28.33 -9.71
C VAL A 146 -28.82 -27.39 -10.90
N THR A 147 -28.69 -26.08 -10.64
CA THR A 147 -28.45 -25.05 -11.66
C THR A 147 -27.13 -25.29 -12.39
N ALA A 148 -26.05 -25.56 -11.65
CA ALA A 148 -24.74 -25.89 -12.22
C ALA A 148 -24.78 -27.18 -13.07
N GLN A 149 -25.46 -28.23 -12.59
CA GLN A 149 -25.63 -29.49 -13.32
C GLN A 149 -26.44 -29.29 -14.60
N TYR A 150 -27.47 -28.43 -14.57
CA TYR A 150 -28.22 -28.04 -15.76
C TYR A 150 -27.33 -27.32 -16.79
N TYR A 151 -26.52 -26.33 -16.37
CA TYR A 151 -25.55 -25.67 -17.27
C TYR A 151 -24.55 -26.68 -17.83
N TRP A 152 -24.04 -27.56 -16.99
CA TRP A 152 -23.05 -28.57 -17.37
C TRP A 152 -23.55 -29.48 -18.50
N ASP A 153 -24.73 -30.07 -18.31
CA ASP A 153 -25.28 -31.08 -19.21
C ASP A 153 -25.85 -30.49 -20.50
N ASN A 154 -26.39 -29.26 -20.45
CA ASN A 154 -27.10 -28.65 -21.58
C ASN A 154 -26.24 -27.64 -22.36
N TYR A 155 -25.20 -27.08 -21.73
CA TYR A 155 -24.41 -26.01 -22.33
C TYR A 155 -22.91 -26.29 -22.31
N VAL A 156 -22.29 -26.52 -21.14
CA VAL A 156 -20.83 -26.65 -21.02
C VAL A 156 -20.31 -27.78 -21.91
N ILE A 157 -20.78 -29.01 -21.72
CA ILE A 157 -20.29 -30.18 -22.46
C ILE A 157 -20.78 -30.17 -23.93
N PRO A 158 -22.06 -29.93 -24.24
CA PRO A 158 -22.54 -29.96 -25.62
C PRO A 158 -21.89 -28.91 -26.53
N TYR A 159 -21.65 -27.69 -26.03
CA TYR A 159 -21.09 -26.62 -26.87
C TYR A 159 -19.59 -26.80 -27.14
N TYR A 160 -18.83 -27.58 -26.37
CA TYR A 160 -17.37 -27.63 -26.52
C TYR A 160 -16.92 -27.97 -27.95
N SER A 161 -17.61 -28.89 -28.61
CA SER A 161 -17.27 -29.31 -29.98
C SER A 161 -17.75 -28.35 -31.08
N SER A 162 -18.79 -27.55 -30.81
CA SER A 162 -19.45 -26.70 -31.82
C SER A 162 -19.17 -25.21 -31.67
N ASP A 163 -18.99 -24.74 -30.43
CA ASP A 163 -18.80 -23.36 -30.02
C ASP A 163 -18.06 -23.31 -28.67
N LYS A 164 -16.72 -23.42 -28.74
CA LYS A 164 -15.86 -23.44 -27.55
C LYS A 164 -16.04 -22.21 -26.68
N ALA A 165 -16.16 -21.02 -27.28
CA ALA A 165 -16.35 -19.79 -26.53
C ALA A 165 -17.62 -19.86 -25.68
N LYS A 166 -18.74 -20.27 -26.28
CA LYS A 166 -19.99 -20.46 -25.51
C LYS A 166 -19.86 -21.54 -24.43
N SER A 167 -19.15 -22.63 -24.71
CA SER A 167 -18.84 -23.66 -23.70
C SER A 167 -18.09 -23.07 -22.49
N TYR A 168 -17.06 -22.26 -22.75
CA TYR A 168 -16.27 -21.58 -21.71
C TYR A 168 -17.05 -20.50 -20.94
N TYR A 169 -17.96 -19.79 -21.61
CA TYR A 169 -18.90 -18.89 -20.95
C TYR A 169 -19.76 -19.60 -19.90
N TYR A 170 -20.42 -20.71 -20.28
CA TYR A 170 -21.19 -21.48 -19.30
C TYR A 170 -20.32 -22.19 -18.27
N LEU A 171 -19.06 -22.51 -18.60
CA LEU A 171 -18.10 -23.00 -17.61
C LEU A 171 -17.82 -21.93 -16.55
N GLY A 172 -17.72 -20.66 -16.94
CA GLY A 172 -17.63 -19.52 -16.03
C GLY A 172 -18.82 -19.42 -15.08
N ARG A 173 -20.04 -19.62 -15.59
CA ARG A 173 -21.26 -19.67 -14.75
C ARG A 173 -21.26 -20.82 -13.75
N VAL A 174 -20.77 -22.01 -14.14
CA VAL A 174 -20.58 -23.12 -13.20
C VAL A 174 -19.44 -22.83 -12.20
N ALA A 175 -18.39 -22.12 -12.62
CA ALA A 175 -17.30 -21.70 -11.74
C ALA A 175 -17.76 -20.68 -10.69
N HIS A 176 -18.69 -19.80 -11.05
CA HIS A 176 -19.37 -18.91 -10.10
C HIS A 176 -20.12 -19.72 -9.04
N LEU A 177 -21.04 -20.60 -9.45
CA LEU A 177 -21.88 -21.39 -8.52
C LEU A 177 -21.07 -22.32 -7.60
N ILE A 178 -19.90 -22.82 -8.02
CA ILE A 178 -19.04 -23.59 -7.12
C ILE A 178 -18.20 -22.70 -6.20
N THR A 179 -17.95 -21.44 -6.59
CA THR A 179 -17.34 -20.44 -5.71
C THR A 179 -18.30 -20.05 -4.59
N ASP A 180 -19.60 -19.96 -4.88
CA ASP A 180 -20.64 -19.76 -3.87
C ASP A 180 -20.63 -20.86 -2.82
N MET A 181 -20.34 -22.10 -3.20
CA MET A 181 -20.18 -23.20 -2.24
C MET A 181 -18.95 -23.06 -1.33
N GLY A 182 -18.10 -22.05 -1.56
CA GLY A 182 -17.04 -21.58 -0.68
C GLY A 182 -17.47 -20.50 0.32
N VAL A 183 -18.68 -19.96 0.19
CA VAL A 183 -19.26 -18.93 1.06
C VAL A 183 -20.20 -19.59 2.07
N PRO A 184 -19.94 -19.48 3.39
CA PRO A 184 -20.77 -20.14 4.40
C PRO A 184 -22.28 -19.86 4.31
N ALA A 185 -22.69 -18.61 4.08
CA ALA A 185 -24.12 -18.29 3.95
C ALA A 185 -24.82 -19.06 2.83
N HIS A 186 -24.15 -19.22 1.69
CA HIS A 186 -24.69 -19.94 0.54
C HIS A 186 -24.85 -21.43 0.83
N THR A 187 -24.08 -21.97 1.78
CA THR A 187 -24.19 -23.36 2.21
C THR A 187 -25.23 -23.57 3.32
N HIS A 188 -25.52 -22.55 4.12
CA HIS A 188 -26.48 -22.60 5.24
C HIS A 188 -27.87 -22.05 4.91
N LEU A 189 -28.11 -21.64 3.65
CA LEU A 189 -29.35 -20.96 3.22
C LEU A 189 -29.61 -19.65 3.98
N ASP A 190 -28.55 -18.95 4.35
CA ASP A 190 -28.62 -17.67 5.05
C ASP A 190 -28.89 -16.55 4.03
N GLU A 191 -30.17 -16.34 3.75
CA GLU A 191 -30.63 -15.37 2.75
C GLU A 191 -30.30 -13.94 3.16
N HIS A 192 -29.52 -13.25 2.33
CA HIS A 192 -29.19 -11.85 2.51
C HIS A 192 -29.56 -11.05 1.26
N ILE A 193 -30.18 -9.88 1.45
CA ILE A 193 -30.64 -9.00 0.36
C ILE A 193 -30.00 -7.62 0.57
N GLY A 194 -28.74 -7.46 0.18
CA GLY A 194 -28.08 -6.19 0.42
C GLY A 194 -26.69 -6.06 -0.20
N SER A 195 -26.33 -4.82 -0.50
CA SER A 195 -24.92 -4.44 -0.57
C SER A 195 -24.38 -4.28 0.86
N CYS A 196 -23.07 -4.30 1.03
CA CYS A 196 -22.43 -4.11 2.32
C CYS A 196 -22.93 -2.87 3.10
N GLY A 197 -23.19 -3.06 4.39
CA GLY A 197 -23.73 -2.07 5.32
C GLY A 197 -25.26 -2.09 5.47
N TRP A 198 -25.95 -3.10 4.95
CA TRP A 198 -27.37 -3.35 5.25
C TRP A 198 -27.50 -4.33 6.43
N PRO A 199 -28.59 -4.32 7.22
CA PRO A 199 -28.70 -5.17 8.43
C PRO A 199 -28.75 -6.70 8.21
N ASP A 200 -28.58 -7.14 6.98
CA ASP A 200 -28.82 -8.49 6.45
C ASP A 200 -27.92 -8.65 5.20
N ASP A 201 -26.66 -8.20 5.33
CA ASP A 201 -25.58 -8.41 4.36
C ASP A 201 -24.82 -9.70 4.69
N GLU A 202 -24.00 -10.19 3.76
CA GLU A 202 -23.08 -11.31 4.03
C GLU A 202 -21.70 -10.77 4.39
N SER A 203 -21.35 -10.87 5.68
CA SER A 203 -20.13 -10.31 6.26
C SER A 203 -18.84 -10.78 5.55
N LEU A 204 -18.78 -12.04 5.08
CA LEU A 204 -17.58 -12.54 4.38
C LEU A 204 -17.41 -11.87 3.02
N GLU A 205 -18.45 -11.81 2.20
CA GLU A 205 -18.40 -11.20 0.87
C GLU A 205 -18.03 -9.71 0.98
N CYS A 206 -18.59 -9.02 1.97
CA CYS A 206 -18.29 -7.64 2.26
C CYS A 206 -16.87 -7.42 2.73
N PHE A 207 -16.38 -8.29 3.61
CA PHE A 207 -14.98 -8.30 4.01
C PHE A 207 -14.05 -8.51 2.82
N MET A 208 -14.38 -9.39 1.87
CA MET A 208 -13.52 -9.67 0.71
C MET A 208 -13.39 -8.48 -0.24
N GLU A 209 -14.45 -7.68 -0.37
CA GLU A 209 -14.48 -6.47 -1.20
C GLU A 209 -13.91 -5.23 -0.48
N ASP A 210 -13.71 -5.29 0.85
CA ASP A 210 -13.09 -4.21 1.64
C ASP A 210 -11.56 -4.21 1.54
N PHE A 211 -10.94 -3.11 2.01
CA PHE A 211 -9.52 -2.84 1.85
C PHE A 211 -8.73 -3.00 3.15
N GLY A 212 -7.52 -3.55 3.04
CA GLY A 212 -6.46 -3.31 4.01
C GLY A 212 -6.26 -4.33 5.13
N ASP A 213 -7.05 -5.41 5.24
CA ASP A 213 -6.83 -6.42 6.29
C ASP A 213 -5.66 -7.35 5.98
N PHE A 214 -5.45 -7.68 4.71
CA PHE A 214 -4.31 -8.46 4.25
C PHE A 214 -3.14 -7.58 3.80
N GLN A 215 -3.43 -6.57 2.97
CA GLN A 215 -2.44 -5.65 2.46
C GLN A 215 -3.02 -4.24 2.34
N SER A 216 -2.31 -3.25 2.90
CA SER A 216 -2.75 -1.85 2.89
C SER A 216 -3.02 -1.34 1.47
N GLY A 217 -4.20 -0.76 1.27
CA GLY A 217 -4.62 -0.16 0.00
C GLY A 217 -5.07 -1.15 -1.09
N LEU A 218 -5.16 -2.44 -0.79
CA LEU A 218 -5.71 -3.46 -1.69
C LEU A 218 -6.98 -4.08 -1.12
N LYS A 219 -7.89 -4.50 -2.01
CA LYS A 219 -9.01 -5.34 -1.63
C LYS A 219 -8.52 -6.68 -1.10
N ASN A 220 -9.23 -7.26 -0.15
CA ASN A 220 -8.79 -8.45 0.55
C ASN A 220 -8.66 -9.69 -0.35
N TYR A 221 -9.49 -9.84 -1.39
CA TYR A 221 -9.37 -10.97 -2.31
C TYR A 221 -8.07 -10.95 -3.13
N LEU A 222 -7.49 -9.77 -3.40
CA LEU A 222 -6.25 -9.63 -4.18
C LEU A 222 -5.01 -10.17 -3.46
N TYR A 223 -5.14 -10.51 -2.17
CA TYR A 223 -4.04 -11.13 -1.41
C TYR A 223 -3.76 -12.56 -1.86
N PHE A 224 -4.77 -13.28 -2.35
CA PHE A 224 -4.67 -14.70 -2.67
C PHE A 224 -4.16 -14.90 -4.10
N ASP A 225 -3.01 -15.52 -4.27
CA ASP A 225 -2.40 -15.78 -5.58
C ASP A 225 -2.56 -17.27 -5.93
N GLY A 226 -3.20 -17.58 -7.05
CA GLY A 226 -3.44 -18.96 -7.48
C GLY A 226 -2.15 -19.75 -7.69
N SER A 227 -1.04 -19.07 -8.00
CA SER A 227 0.26 -19.71 -8.19
C SER A 227 0.86 -20.28 -6.91
N ASP A 228 0.43 -19.80 -5.73
CA ASP A 228 0.83 -20.36 -4.43
C ASP A 228 0.25 -21.78 -4.22
N TYR A 229 -0.82 -22.13 -4.94
CA TYR A 229 -1.51 -23.41 -4.85
C TYR A 229 -1.31 -24.27 -6.10
N TYR A 230 -0.22 -24.05 -6.84
CA TYR A 230 0.06 -24.76 -8.08
C TYR A 230 -0.05 -26.28 -7.92
N ARG A 231 -0.95 -26.90 -8.70
CA ARG A 231 -1.29 -28.33 -8.69
C ARG A 231 -2.05 -28.85 -7.47
N GLU A 232 -2.66 -27.97 -6.69
CA GLU A 232 -3.49 -28.35 -5.55
C GLU A 232 -4.99 -28.41 -5.88
N GLN A 233 -5.36 -28.54 -7.16
CA GLN A 233 -6.75 -28.70 -7.57
C GLN A 233 -7.42 -29.90 -6.90
N TYR A 234 -8.73 -29.80 -6.65
CA TYR A 234 -9.47 -30.95 -6.13
C TYR A 234 -9.68 -32.03 -7.18
N ASN A 235 -9.06 -33.18 -6.91
CA ASN A 235 -9.25 -34.40 -7.68
C ASN A 235 -10.54 -35.09 -7.21
N TYR A 236 -11.66 -34.82 -7.90
CA TYR A 236 -13.03 -35.29 -7.58
C TYR A 236 -13.14 -36.82 -7.37
N GLU A 237 -12.20 -37.60 -7.88
CA GLU A 237 -12.13 -39.05 -7.68
C GLU A 237 -11.49 -39.47 -6.35
N SER A 238 -10.81 -38.53 -5.67
CA SER A 238 -10.02 -38.75 -4.46
C SER A 238 -10.47 -37.90 -3.28
N VAL A 239 -11.31 -36.89 -3.52
CA VAL A 239 -12.00 -36.19 -2.44
C VAL A 239 -12.76 -37.19 -1.59
N TYR A 240 -12.86 -36.92 -0.29
CA TYR A 240 -13.74 -37.70 0.56
C TYR A 240 -15.17 -37.54 0.04
N PHE A 241 -15.84 -38.66 -0.25
CA PHE A 241 -17.23 -38.68 -0.67
C PHE A 241 -17.96 -39.77 0.11
N ASN A 242 -19.06 -39.39 0.78
CA ASN A 242 -19.91 -40.38 1.45
C ASN A 242 -20.73 -41.14 0.40
N SER A 243 -20.37 -42.41 0.14
CA SER A 243 -21.07 -43.24 -0.85
C SER A 243 -22.55 -43.47 -0.56
N ASN A 244 -23.00 -43.19 0.67
CA ASN A 244 -24.41 -43.27 1.05
C ASN A 244 -25.18 -41.98 0.73
N ALA A 245 -24.50 -40.86 0.46
CA ALA A 245 -25.15 -39.58 0.17
C ALA A 245 -26.04 -39.68 -1.08
N LYS A 246 -25.46 -40.06 -2.22
CA LYS A 246 -26.20 -40.18 -3.47
C LYS A 246 -25.82 -41.46 -4.20
N SER A 247 -26.82 -42.19 -4.71
CA SER A 247 -26.56 -43.33 -5.58
C SER A 247 -26.07 -42.84 -6.95
N ASN A 248 -24.93 -43.36 -7.43
CA ASN A 248 -24.33 -43.02 -8.72
C ASN A 248 -24.17 -41.49 -8.94
N PRO A 249 -23.46 -40.78 -8.05
CA PRO A 249 -23.25 -39.35 -8.19
C PRO A 249 -22.47 -39.02 -9.48
N SER A 250 -22.80 -37.89 -10.12
CA SER A 250 -21.95 -37.33 -11.16
C SER A 250 -20.62 -36.89 -10.55
N ASP A 251 -19.58 -36.78 -11.38
CA ASP A 251 -18.29 -36.26 -10.90
C ASP A 251 -18.39 -34.77 -10.53
N LEU A 252 -19.28 -34.01 -11.17
CA LEU A 252 -19.62 -32.64 -10.80
C LEU A 252 -20.25 -32.59 -9.40
N PHE A 253 -21.20 -33.49 -9.11
CA PHE A 253 -21.82 -33.59 -7.79
C PHE A 253 -20.80 -33.86 -6.69
N LYS A 254 -19.83 -34.77 -6.92
CA LYS A 254 -18.80 -35.05 -5.90
C LYS A 254 -17.95 -33.82 -5.58
N LEU A 255 -17.64 -33.02 -6.60
CA LEU A 255 -16.85 -31.80 -6.45
C LEU A 255 -17.65 -30.73 -5.69
N PHE A 256 -18.90 -30.47 -6.08
CA PHE A 256 -19.81 -29.57 -5.39
C PHE A 256 -20.04 -30.02 -3.94
N TRP A 257 -20.41 -31.29 -3.73
CA TRP A 257 -20.63 -31.88 -2.41
C TRP A 257 -19.40 -31.71 -1.52
N TYR A 258 -18.19 -31.96 -2.03
CA TYR A 258 -16.97 -31.78 -1.25
C TYR A 258 -16.70 -30.32 -0.91
N ALA A 259 -16.94 -29.39 -1.83
CA ALA A 259 -16.81 -27.95 -1.57
C ALA A 259 -17.78 -27.51 -0.47
N THR A 260 -19.07 -27.75 -0.65
CA THR A 260 -20.12 -27.37 0.30
C THR A 260 -19.91 -28.01 1.67
N GLN A 261 -19.65 -29.32 1.75
CA GLN A 261 -19.44 -30.01 3.04
C GLN A 261 -18.18 -29.56 3.77
N LYS A 262 -17.21 -29.02 3.05
CA LYS A 262 -16.01 -28.46 3.68
C LYS A 262 -16.30 -27.05 4.17
N THR A 263 -17.00 -26.22 3.40
CA THR A 263 -17.37 -24.86 3.78
C THR A 263 -18.32 -24.80 4.98
N GLN A 264 -19.33 -25.67 5.06
CA GLN A 264 -20.36 -25.63 6.12
C GLN A 264 -19.83 -25.74 7.56
N TYR A 265 -18.57 -26.15 7.76
CA TYR A 265 -17.92 -26.09 9.07
C TYR A 265 -17.78 -24.66 9.61
N TYR A 266 -17.69 -23.67 8.72
CA TYR A 266 -17.70 -22.26 9.07
C TYR A 266 -19.14 -21.77 9.25
N ALA A 267 -19.35 -20.86 10.19
CA ALA A 267 -20.60 -20.11 10.28
C ALA A 267 -20.70 -19.06 9.17
N SER A 268 -21.93 -18.65 8.86
CA SER A 268 -22.24 -17.32 8.32
C SER A 268 -22.62 -16.37 9.48
N ASP A 269 -22.87 -15.11 9.19
CA ASP A 269 -23.28 -14.12 10.20
C ASP A 269 -24.72 -14.29 10.69
N GLY A 270 -25.56 -15.09 10.02
CA GLY A 270 -26.87 -15.52 10.52
C GLY A 270 -26.93 -16.97 11.05
N GLU A 271 -26.08 -17.88 10.56
CA GLU A 271 -26.23 -19.33 10.79
C GLU A 271 -24.96 -20.03 11.28
N TYR A 272 -25.14 -20.94 12.25
CA TYR A 272 -24.03 -21.68 12.85
C TYR A 272 -23.35 -22.62 11.86
N GLY A 273 -22.02 -22.68 11.94
CA GLY A 273 -21.25 -23.72 11.29
C GLY A 273 -21.66 -25.09 11.83
N ASN A 274 -21.70 -26.09 10.95
CA ASN A 274 -22.13 -27.42 11.30
C ASN A 274 -21.15 -28.48 10.78
N ASP A 275 -20.99 -29.56 11.54
CA ASP A 275 -20.05 -30.65 11.25
C ASP A 275 -20.73 -31.94 10.78
N TYR A 276 -21.99 -31.83 10.34
CA TYR A 276 -22.78 -32.96 9.89
C TYR A 276 -22.37 -33.38 8.48
N TYR A 277 -22.56 -34.66 8.15
CA TYR A 277 -22.32 -35.18 6.80
C TYR A 277 -23.62 -35.81 6.29
N ALA A 278 -24.53 -34.97 5.83
CA ALA A 278 -25.86 -35.23 5.27
C ALA A 278 -26.81 -36.17 6.07
N TYR A 279 -28.08 -35.76 6.13
CA TYR A 279 -29.16 -36.49 6.80
C TYR A 279 -30.03 -37.22 5.77
N GLU A 280 -30.29 -38.52 5.95
CA GLU A 280 -31.38 -39.18 5.23
C GLU A 280 -32.58 -39.36 6.17
N ASN A 281 -33.70 -38.70 5.84
CA ASN A 281 -34.95 -38.78 6.61
C ASN A 281 -34.78 -38.47 8.12
N GLY A 282 -33.99 -37.44 8.45
CA GLY A 282 -33.74 -37.03 9.84
C GLY A 282 -32.80 -37.96 10.62
N ASN A 283 -32.12 -38.90 9.96
CA ASN A 283 -31.07 -39.72 10.54
C ASN A 283 -29.74 -39.47 9.80
N CYS A 284 -28.66 -39.32 10.55
CA CYS A 284 -27.30 -39.33 10.00
C CYS A 284 -27.13 -40.55 9.07
N LEU A 285 -26.62 -40.31 7.85
CA LEU A 285 -26.39 -41.32 6.80
C LEU A 285 -25.49 -42.52 7.20
N ASN A 286 -25.04 -42.60 8.46
CA ASN A 286 -24.17 -43.65 8.97
C ASN A 286 -24.67 -44.42 10.21
N ASN A 287 -25.85 -44.14 10.78
CA ASN A 287 -26.37 -44.90 11.94
C ASN A 287 -25.39 -44.95 13.16
N VAL A 288 -24.39 -44.07 13.16
CA VAL A 288 -23.37 -43.85 14.17
C VAL A 288 -23.29 -42.33 14.29
N ASN A 289 -23.39 -41.82 15.52
CA ASN A 289 -23.27 -40.41 15.89
C ASN A 289 -22.43 -39.59 14.88
N CYS A 290 -23.04 -38.60 14.21
CA CYS A 290 -22.39 -37.76 13.21
C CYS A 290 -21.09 -37.06 13.72
N TYR A 291 -20.96 -36.90 15.03
CA TYR A 291 -19.85 -36.24 15.73
C TYR A 291 -18.46 -36.93 15.68
N TRP A 292 -18.27 -38.00 14.90
CA TRP A 292 -17.01 -38.79 14.87
C TRP A 292 -16.31 -38.84 13.51
N LEU A 293 -16.82 -38.11 12.52
CA LEU A 293 -16.10 -37.97 11.25
C LEU A 293 -14.99 -36.93 11.43
N THR A 294 -13.81 -37.25 10.91
CA THR A 294 -12.68 -36.32 10.96
C THR A 294 -13.04 -35.10 10.10
N ASN A 295 -12.95 -33.91 10.67
CA ASN A 295 -13.19 -32.64 9.99
C ASN A 295 -12.45 -32.59 8.64
N LEU A 296 -13.11 -32.15 7.55
CA LEU A 296 -12.51 -32.07 6.20
C LEU A 296 -11.35 -31.07 6.08
N TRP A 297 -11.21 -30.17 7.05
CA TRP A 297 -10.08 -29.25 7.23
C TRP A 297 -8.94 -29.84 8.07
N ASN A 298 -9.09 -31.05 8.60
CA ASN A 298 -8.07 -31.67 9.44
C ASN A 298 -6.78 -31.90 8.65
N GLY A 299 -5.71 -31.21 9.05
CA GLY A 299 -4.41 -31.24 8.39
C GLY A 299 -4.10 -30.00 7.56
N ASP A 300 -5.08 -29.12 7.32
CA ASP A 300 -4.91 -27.92 6.49
C ASP A 300 -4.40 -26.71 7.29
N GLY A 301 -4.32 -26.83 8.62
CA GLY A 301 -3.80 -25.77 9.49
C GLY A 301 -4.72 -24.55 9.63
N VAL A 302 -5.97 -24.64 9.18
CA VAL A 302 -6.96 -23.57 9.30
C VAL A 302 -7.65 -23.60 10.68
N ILE A 303 -8.17 -22.44 11.08
CA ILE A 303 -8.99 -22.29 12.29
C ILE A 303 -10.44 -22.22 11.81
N ILE A 304 -11.30 -23.05 12.40
CA ILE A 304 -12.74 -23.04 12.15
C ILE A 304 -13.39 -22.02 13.07
N ILE A 305 -14.21 -21.16 12.50
CA ILE A 305 -15.07 -20.21 13.20
C ILE A 305 -16.51 -20.62 12.91
N ASP A 306 -17.18 -21.22 13.89
CA ASP A 306 -18.47 -21.92 13.75
C ASP A 306 -19.64 -21.20 14.43
N ASN A 307 -19.41 -20.01 14.97
CA ASN A 307 -20.41 -19.22 15.68
C ASN A 307 -20.66 -17.87 14.96
N PRO A 308 -21.90 -17.55 14.58
CA PRO A 308 -22.24 -16.33 13.82
C PRO A 308 -21.76 -15.04 14.49
N SER A 309 -21.91 -14.97 15.81
CA SER A 309 -21.52 -13.78 16.58
C SER A 309 -20.03 -13.42 16.46
N ASP A 310 -19.19 -14.39 16.09
CA ASP A 310 -17.75 -14.22 15.94
C ASP A 310 -17.36 -13.69 14.54
N ILE A 311 -18.32 -13.53 13.63
CA ILE A 311 -18.13 -13.05 12.26
C ILE A 311 -19.15 -11.97 11.82
N GLU A 312 -20.19 -11.67 12.61
CA GLU A 312 -21.14 -10.58 12.36
C GLU A 312 -20.46 -9.20 12.17
N ASP A 313 -20.89 -8.46 11.13
CA ASP A 313 -20.36 -7.17 10.69
C ASP A 313 -20.42 -6.02 11.72
N PHE A 314 -21.32 -6.10 12.71
CA PHE A 314 -21.61 -4.99 13.63
C PHE A 314 -20.77 -4.98 14.92
N LEU A 315 -19.84 -5.92 15.12
CA LEU A 315 -19.19 -6.15 16.42
C LEU A 315 -17.64 -6.20 16.37
N GLY A 316 -17.01 -5.09 15.96
CA GLY A 316 -15.62 -4.80 16.37
C GLY A 316 -14.47 -5.45 15.58
N SER A 317 -13.23 -5.09 15.93
CA SER A 317 -12.00 -5.55 15.26
C SER A 317 -11.73 -7.06 15.39
N ALA A 318 -12.32 -7.71 16.40
CA ALA A 318 -12.21 -9.15 16.62
C ALA A 318 -12.92 -9.96 15.51
N ASN A 319 -14.08 -9.49 15.04
CA ASN A 319 -14.84 -10.17 13.99
C ASN A 319 -14.14 -10.05 12.63
N ARG A 320 -13.55 -8.89 12.29
CA ARG A 320 -12.66 -8.78 11.12
C ARG A 320 -11.47 -9.72 11.17
N ALA A 321 -10.85 -9.91 12.34
CA ALA A 321 -9.76 -10.86 12.50
C ALA A 321 -10.21 -12.31 12.30
N ASN A 322 -11.47 -12.63 12.60
CA ASN A 322 -12.06 -13.94 12.34
C ASN A 322 -12.46 -14.10 10.87
N LEU A 323 -13.09 -13.10 10.24
CA LEU A 323 -13.35 -13.07 8.79
C LEU A 323 -12.06 -13.24 7.98
N LYS A 324 -10.95 -12.65 8.44
CA LYS A 324 -9.61 -12.91 7.87
C LYS A 324 -9.19 -14.38 7.97
N LYS A 325 -9.51 -15.09 9.07
CA LYS A 325 -9.21 -16.52 9.23
C LYS A 325 -10.12 -17.38 8.35
N VAL A 326 -11.42 -17.04 8.28
CA VAL A 326 -12.40 -17.72 7.42
C VAL A 326 -11.96 -17.61 5.96
N SER A 327 -11.76 -16.39 5.45
CA SER A 327 -11.27 -16.15 4.08
C SER A 327 -9.92 -16.81 3.78
N SER A 328 -9.00 -16.87 4.75
CA SER A 328 -7.72 -17.58 4.58
C SER A 328 -7.90 -19.09 4.33
N GLY A 329 -9.02 -19.67 4.75
CA GLY A 329 -9.41 -21.05 4.44
C GLY A 329 -10.27 -21.13 3.18
N THR A 330 -11.33 -20.33 3.09
CA THR A 330 -12.39 -20.46 2.07
C THR A 330 -12.00 -19.95 0.68
N ILE A 331 -11.17 -18.90 0.57
CA ILE A 331 -10.76 -18.39 -0.74
C ILE A 331 -9.83 -19.37 -1.47
N PRO A 332 -8.75 -19.90 -0.85
CA PRO A 332 -7.95 -20.95 -1.47
C PRO A 332 -8.75 -22.23 -1.75
N HIS A 333 -9.69 -22.57 -0.87
CA HIS A 333 -10.60 -23.71 -1.06
C HIS A 333 -11.44 -23.55 -2.33
N SER A 334 -12.03 -22.37 -2.54
CA SER A 334 -12.80 -22.03 -3.73
C SER A 334 -11.95 -22.09 -5.00
N MET A 335 -10.74 -21.51 -4.98
CA MET A 335 -9.81 -21.59 -6.11
C MET A 335 -9.46 -23.05 -6.47
N LYS A 336 -9.19 -23.90 -5.48
CA LYS A 336 -8.89 -25.33 -5.68
C LYS A 336 -10.10 -26.12 -6.20
N ALA A 337 -11.32 -25.76 -5.78
CA ALA A 337 -12.55 -26.34 -6.28
C ALA A 337 -12.78 -25.97 -7.76
N VAL A 338 -12.66 -24.69 -8.12
CA VAL A 338 -12.74 -24.23 -9.52
C VAL A 338 -11.63 -24.83 -10.39
N ALA A 339 -10.42 -24.96 -9.88
CA ALA A 339 -9.35 -25.66 -10.59
C ALA A 339 -9.69 -27.15 -10.82
N GLY A 340 -10.34 -27.79 -9.84
CA GLY A 340 -10.89 -29.14 -9.97
C GLY A 340 -11.99 -29.24 -11.03
N LEU A 341 -12.83 -28.21 -11.15
CA LEU A 341 -13.85 -28.07 -12.18
C LEU A 341 -13.22 -27.97 -13.57
N TYR A 342 -12.16 -27.16 -13.73
CA TYR A 342 -11.42 -27.04 -14.99
C TYR A 342 -10.79 -28.37 -15.42
N ARG A 343 -10.23 -29.10 -14.45
CA ARG A 343 -9.72 -30.46 -14.67
C ARG A 343 -10.84 -31.41 -15.11
N LEU A 344 -11.98 -31.41 -14.43
CA LEU A 344 -13.14 -32.24 -14.77
C LEU A 344 -13.65 -31.94 -16.19
N PHE A 345 -13.78 -30.66 -16.53
CA PHE A 345 -14.18 -30.19 -17.86
C PHE A 345 -13.24 -30.75 -18.92
N TRP A 346 -11.93 -30.61 -18.70
CA TRP A 346 -10.91 -31.11 -19.62
C TRP A 346 -11.00 -32.61 -19.81
N ILE A 347 -11.19 -33.34 -18.71
CA ILE A 347 -11.30 -34.79 -18.75
C ILE A 347 -12.47 -35.22 -19.63
N GLN A 348 -13.64 -34.63 -19.43
CA GLN A 348 -14.85 -35.00 -20.15
C GLN A 348 -14.80 -34.59 -21.63
N THR A 349 -14.32 -33.38 -21.92
CA THR A 349 -14.27 -32.85 -23.30
C THR A 349 -13.21 -33.51 -24.17
N HIS A 350 -12.16 -34.09 -23.58
CA HIS A 350 -11.06 -34.74 -24.29
C HIS A 350 -11.09 -36.27 -24.19
N ASN A 351 -12.16 -36.87 -23.65
CA ASN A 351 -12.26 -38.32 -23.44
C ASN A 351 -11.07 -38.89 -22.64
N LEU A 352 -10.62 -38.19 -21.61
CA LEU A 352 -9.56 -38.65 -20.70
C LEU A 352 -10.16 -39.44 -19.53
N ARG A 353 -9.28 -39.90 -18.65
CA ARG A 353 -9.62 -40.44 -17.33
C ARG A 353 -8.72 -39.86 -16.25
N PRO A 354 -9.24 -39.74 -15.02
CA PRO A 354 -8.40 -39.44 -13.87
C PRO A 354 -7.39 -40.58 -13.63
N CYS A 355 -6.22 -40.24 -13.11
CA CYS A 355 -5.25 -41.18 -12.59
C CYS A 355 -4.44 -40.54 -11.46
N THR A 356 -4.05 -41.32 -10.46
CA THR A 356 -3.23 -40.85 -9.33
C THR A 356 -1.82 -41.44 -9.33
N SER A 357 -1.62 -42.52 -10.09
CA SER A 357 -0.33 -43.19 -10.22
C SER A 357 -0.35 -44.15 -11.42
N GLY A 358 0.82 -44.61 -11.83
CA GLY A 358 0.98 -45.62 -12.89
C GLY A 358 1.71 -45.09 -14.12
N SER A 359 2.18 -46.01 -14.96
CA SER A 359 3.09 -45.71 -16.08
C SER A 359 2.48 -44.88 -17.20
N CYS A 360 1.15 -44.80 -17.29
CA CYS A 360 0.44 -43.94 -18.24
C CYS A 360 -0.14 -42.67 -17.59
N CYS A 361 0.09 -42.45 -16.30
CA CYS A 361 -0.45 -41.29 -15.62
C CYS A 361 0.42 -40.06 -15.86
N ASP A 362 -0.15 -38.98 -16.38
CA ASP A 362 0.50 -37.68 -16.32
C ASP A 362 0.36 -37.14 -14.90
N THR A 363 1.39 -37.36 -14.07
CA THR A 363 1.42 -36.91 -12.67
C THR A 363 1.53 -35.38 -12.52
N SER A 364 1.56 -34.62 -13.62
CA SER A 364 1.46 -33.16 -13.57
C SER A 364 0.01 -32.68 -13.52
N PHE A 365 -0.91 -33.45 -14.08
CA PHE A 365 -2.32 -33.07 -14.23
C PHE A 365 -3.29 -34.18 -13.78
N ASP A 366 -2.75 -35.30 -13.30
CA ASP A 366 -3.46 -36.48 -12.82
C ASP A 366 -4.42 -37.08 -13.86
N ILE A 367 -4.01 -37.17 -15.13
CA ILE A 367 -4.85 -37.67 -16.24
C ILE A 367 -4.17 -38.76 -17.08
N THR A 368 -4.98 -39.64 -17.66
CA THR A 368 -4.56 -40.74 -18.56
C THR A 368 -5.60 -41.00 -19.66
N LYS A 369 -5.25 -41.83 -20.66
CA LYS A 369 -6.16 -42.30 -21.73
C LYS A 369 -6.42 -43.80 -21.61
N GLU A 370 -7.54 -44.28 -22.14
CA GLU A 370 -7.73 -45.71 -22.37
C GLU A 370 -6.86 -46.24 -23.53
N SER A 371 -6.40 -47.49 -23.39
CA SER A 371 -5.62 -48.21 -24.39
C SER A 371 -6.42 -48.43 -25.68
N GLY A 372 -5.90 -47.97 -26.83
CA GLY A 372 -6.19 -48.60 -28.13
C GLY A 372 -6.65 -47.70 -29.28
N SER A 373 -6.91 -46.42 -29.08
CA SER A 373 -7.17 -45.47 -30.18
C SER A 373 -6.49 -44.15 -29.88
N GLN A 374 -5.73 -43.61 -30.84
CA GLN A 374 -5.11 -42.29 -30.76
C GLN A 374 -6.01 -41.28 -31.48
N PRO A 375 -6.84 -40.49 -30.78
CA PRO A 375 -7.29 -39.20 -31.24
C PRO A 375 -6.09 -38.30 -31.53
N THR A 376 -6.13 -37.65 -32.67
CA THR A 376 -5.52 -36.33 -32.87
C THR A 376 -6.03 -35.38 -31.79
N GLY A 377 -5.16 -34.67 -31.06
CA GLY A 377 -5.56 -33.61 -30.12
C GLY A 377 -5.53 -33.99 -28.64
N TYR A 378 -4.61 -34.86 -28.23
CA TYR A 378 -4.44 -35.22 -26.81
C TYR A 378 -3.26 -34.52 -26.14
N SER A 379 -2.72 -33.51 -26.80
CA SER A 379 -1.37 -33.07 -26.50
C SER A 379 -1.15 -31.63 -26.95
N ASP A 380 -2.15 -30.80 -26.70
CA ASP A 380 -2.18 -29.42 -27.21
C ASP A 380 -1.36 -28.46 -26.36
N GLU A 381 -0.46 -28.96 -25.50
CA GLU A 381 0.32 -28.10 -24.64
C GLU A 381 1.67 -27.80 -25.27
N TYR A 382 1.80 -26.53 -25.65
CA TYR A 382 3.10 -25.93 -25.81
C TYR A 382 3.78 -25.85 -24.46
N ILE A 383 5.03 -26.30 -24.40
CA ILE A 383 5.88 -26.21 -23.23
C ILE A 383 7.10 -25.36 -23.58
N CYS A 384 7.80 -24.89 -22.56
CA CYS A 384 9.07 -24.19 -22.72
C CYS A 384 10.22 -25.15 -22.47
N LYS A 385 11.16 -25.20 -23.41
CA LYS A 385 12.38 -26.00 -23.31
C LYS A 385 13.51 -25.24 -23.97
N ASN A 386 14.58 -24.99 -23.21
CA ASN A 386 15.70 -24.16 -23.64
C ASN A 386 15.25 -22.78 -24.15
N ASP A 387 14.33 -22.15 -23.42
CA ASP A 387 13.71 -20.86 -23.77
C ASP A 387 12.91 -20.83 -25.07
N ASP A 388 12.71 -21.98 -25.72
CA ASP A 388 11.91 -22.14 -26.94
C ASP A 388 10.59 -22.86 -26.68
N LYS A 389 9.64 -22.62 -27.58
CA LYS A 389 8.32 -23.24 -27.55
C LYS A 389 8.37 -24.61 -28.23
N HIS A 390 7.99 -25.66 -27.51
CA HIS A 390 7.89 -27.03 -28.00
C HIS A 390 6.47 -27.56 -27.87
N TYR A 391 6.00 -28.33 -28.83
CA TYR A 391 4.74 -29.07 -28.75
C TYR A 391 5.01 -30.45 -28.14
N ARG A 392 4.37 -30.78 -27.02
CA ARG A 392 4.55 -32.09 -26.36
C ARG A 392 3.42 -33.03 -26.74
N ASP A 393 3.72 -34.07 -27.53
CA ASP A 393 2.77 -35.14 -27.87
C ASP A 393 2.79 -36.31 -26.87
N TYR A 394 1.63 -36.71 -26.35
CA TYR A 394 1.50 -37.78 -25.35
C TYR A 394 1.06 -39.11 -25.98
N TYR A 395 1.93 -40.12 -25.92
CA TYR A 395 1.66 -41.50 -26.31
C TYR A 395 1.98 -42.48 -25.17
N CYS A 396 1.01 -43.33 -24.78
CA CYS A 396 1.25 -44.45 -23.87
C CYS A 396 1.05 -45.78 -24.60
N SER A 397 2.09 -46.62 -24.67
CA SER A 397 2.03 -47.96 -25.28
C SER A 397 1.68 -49.09 -24.31
N GLY A 398 1.38 -48.79 -23.05
CA GLY A 398 0.89 -49.77 -22.07
C GLY A 398 1.87 -50.89 -21.66
N THR A 399 3.09 -50.96 -22.19
CA THR A 399 4.01 -52.10 -21.94
C THR A 399 5.43 -51.73 -21.47
N SER A 400 5.75 -50.48 -21.19
CA SER A 400 7.07 -50.13 -20.65
C SER A 400 7.02 -48.99 -19.64
N THR A 401 7.82 -49.14 -18.59
CA THR A 401 8.15 -48.17 -17.52
C THR A 401 8.94 -46.94 -18.04
N SER A 402 8.81 -46.61 -19.32
CA SER A 402 9.35 -45.41 -19.94
C SER A 402 8.22 -44.73 -20.70
N SER A 403 7.67 -43.70 -20.08
CA SER A 403 6.83 -42.71 -20.72
C SER A 403 7.59 -42.13 -21.93
N THR A 404 7.00 -42.19 -23.11
CA THR A 404 7.51 -41.46 -24.28
C THR A 404 6.46 -40.44 -24.68
N TYR A 405 6.54 -39.27 -24.03
CA TYR A 405 6.07 -38.07 -24.70
C TYR A 405 7.09 -37.72 -25.80
N SER A 406 6.63 -37.23 -26.94
CA SER A 406 7.52 -36.68 -27.97
C SER A 406 7.39 -35.17 -28.01
N GLU A 407 8.47 -34.47 -27.69
CA GLU A 407 8.54 -33.02 -27.82
C GLU A 407 9.02 -32.66 -29.22
N THR A 408 8.18 -31.97 -29.98
CA THR A 408 8.54 -31.42 -31.28
C THR A 408 8.78 -29.94 -31.11
N PHE A 409 9.94 -29.45 -31.55
CA PHE A 409 10.18 -28.01 -31.60
C PHE A 409 9.08 -27.33 -32.40
N ASN A 410 8.51 -26.26 -31.86
CA ASN A 410 7.43 -25.52 -32.49
C ASN A 410 7.88 -24.13 -32.95
N GLN A 411 8.50 -23.36 -32.07
CA GLN A 411 8.87 -21.98 -32.35
C GLN A 411 10.10 -21.57 -31.52
N ASP A 412 11.05 -20.91 -32.20
CA ASP A 412 12.19 -20.23 -31.59
C ASP A 412 11.66 -18.92 -30.97
N CYS A 413 11.83 -18.75 -29.67
CA CYS A 413 11.34 -17.54 -28.98
C CYS A 413 12.32 -16.37 -29.07
N GLY A 414 13.48 -16.56 -29.69
CA GLY A 414 14.52 -15.56 -29.86
C GLY A 414 15.59 -15.65 -28.78
N VAL A 415 16.72 -14.98 -29.03
CA VAL A 415 17.81 -14.83 -28.06
C VAL A 415 17.88 -13.40 -27.56
N ASP A 416 18.35 -13.25 -26.32
CA ASP A 416 18.61 -11.94 -25.74
C ASP A 416 19.59 -11.15 -26.61
N HIS A 417 19.25 -9.90 -26.88
CA HIS A 417 20.13 -9.02 -27.64
C HIS A 417 19.95 -7.56 -27.24
N CYS A 418 21.03 -6.80 -27.37
CA CYS A 418 21.00 -5.36 -27.20
C CYS A 418 21.38 -4.66 -28.50
N ASN A 419 20.74 -3.53 -28.74
CA ASN A 419 21.25 -2.58 -29.72
C ASN A 419 22.64 -2.07 -29.30
N PRO A 420 23.44 -1.63 -30.28
CA PRO A 420 24.64 -0.86 -29.98
C PRO A 420 24.31 0.36 -29.11
N TRP A 421 25.28 0.78 -28.30
CA TRP A 421 25.16 2.02 -27.55
C TRP A 421 24.82 3.19 -28.48
N GLY A 422 23.79 3.94 -28.11
CA GLY A 422 23.41 5.18 -28.76
C GLY A 422 24.44 6.29 -28.57
N SER A 423 24.18 7.44 -29.15
CA SER A 423 25.02 8.61 -28.99
C SER A 423 25.05 9.09 -27.54
N ASN A 424 26.19 9.70 -27.16
CA ASN A 424 26.31 10.34 -25.87
C ASN A 424 25.27 11.46 -25.72
N PHE A 425 24.71 11.59 -24.53
CA PHE A 425 23.80 12.66 -24.14
C PHE A 425 24.13 13.15 -22.73
N CYS A 426 23.53 14.27 -22.35
CA CYS A 426 23.72 14.86 -21.03
C CYS A 426 22.55 14.51 -20.11
N GLU A 427 22.86 14.00 -18.93
CA GLU A 427 21.91 13.74 -17.86
C GLU A 427 22.61 14.08 -16.54
N ASN A 428 21.95 14.84 -15.66
CA ASN A 428 22.52 15.30 -14.39
C ASN A 428 23.91 15.94 -14.53
N GLU A 429 24.07 16.83 -15.51
CA GLU A 429 25.33 17.54 -15.82
C GLU A 429 26.52 16.67 -16.26
N ASP A 430 26.32 15.37 -16.46
CA ASP A 430 27.33 14.41 -16.87
C ASP A 430 27.02 13.76 -18.23
N VAL A 431 28.01 13.10 -18.82
CA VAL A 431 27.87 12.40 -20.11
C VAL A 431 27.41 10.96 -19.87
N TYR A 432 26.29 10.58 -20.47
CA TYR A 432 25.74 9.22 -20.48
C TYR A 432 25.58 8.71 -21.91
N LYS A 433 25.45 7.39 -22.06
CA LYS A 433 24.98 6.72 -23.28
C LYS A 433 23.90 5.69 -22.87
N SER A 434 22.99 5.39 -23.79
CA SER A 434 21.91 4.42 -23.54
C SER A 434 21.77 3.42 -24.68
N ARG A 435 21.19 2.27 -24.40
CA ARG A 435 20.83 1.25 -25.40
C ARG A 435 19.54 0.54 -25.00
N TYR A 436 18.87 -0.01 -25.99
CA TYR A 436 17.73 -0.91 -25.79
C TYR A 436 18.23 -2.35 -25.79
N CYS A 437 17.74 -3.15 -24.84
CA CYS A 437 17.97 -4.58 -24.74
C CYS A 437 16.62 -5.30 -24.78
N TRP A 438 16.58 -6.45 -25.44
CA TRP A 438 15.43 -7.32 -25.53
C TRP A 438 15.77 -8.64 -24.89
N ASP A 439 14.99 -9.01 -23.87
CA ASP A 439 15.08 -10.30 -23.20
C ASP A 439 13.98 -11.17 -23.81
N ASN A 440 14.38 -12.25 -24.49
CA ASN A 440 13.51 -13.14 -25.22
C ASN A 440 13.51 -14.50 -24.53
N GLY A 441 12.35 -15.14 -24.46
CA GLY A 441 12.28 -16.49 -23.94
C GLY A 441 10.89 -17.10 -24.02
N CYS A 442 10.72 -18.23 -23.36
CA CYS A 442 9.45 -18.94 -23.29
C CYS A 442 9.02 -19.07 -21.83
N SER A 443 7.78 -18.71 -21.54
CA SER A 443 7.11 -19.01 -20.27
C SER A 443 5.72 -19.59 -20.53
N SER A 444 5.34 -20.62 -19.78
CA SER A 444 4.02 -21.28 -19.86
C SER A 444 3.57 -21.65 -21.29
N GLY A 445 4.49 -22.14 -22.13
CA GLY A 445 4.21 -22.53 -23.51
C GLY A 445 4.09 -21.39 -24.51
N SER A 446 4.42 -20.16 -24.09
CA SER A 446 4.29 -18.95 -24.90
C SER A 446 5.61 -18.19 -24.95
N CYS A 447 6.00 -17.74 -26.14
CA CYS A 447 7.15 -16.86 -26.29
C CYS A 447 6.83 -15.46 -25.74
N PHE A 448 7.79 -14.84 -25.06
CA PHE A 448 7.72 -13.46 -24.61
C PHE A 448 8.95 -12.67 -25.08
N THR A 449 8.77 -11.35 -25.13
CA THR A 449 9.86 -10.39 -25.38
C THR A 449 9.67 -9.22 -24.42
N ILE A 450 10.64 -8.97 -23.55
CA ILE A 450 10.67 -7.83 -22.63
C ILE A 450 11.70 -6.83 -23.16
N THR A 451 11.36 -5.54 -23.22
CA THR A 451 12.28 -4.48 -23.67
C THR A 451 12.76 -3.65 -22.48
N ASN A 452 14.08 -3.61 -22.27
CA ASN A 452 14.75 -2.88 -21.20
C ASN A 452 15.64 -1.77 -21.77
N THR A 453 15.81 -0.67 -21.02
CA THR A 453 16.74 0.43 -21.37
C THR A 453 17.90 0.46 -20.39
N GLU A 454 19.11 0.21 -20.88
CA GLU A 454 20.33 0.35 -20.09
C GLU A 454 20.94 1.73 -20.28
N LYS A 455 21.49 2.30 -19.21
CA LYS A 455 22.25 3.56 -19.21
C LYS A 455 23.62 3.33 -18.60
N GLU A 456 24.64 3.94 -19.19
CA GLU A 456 26.02 3.91 -18.67
C GLU A 456 26.56 5.34 -18.58
N LYS A 457 27.10 5.70 -17.41
CA LYS A 457 27.81 6.98 -17.22
C LYS A 457 29.16 6.90 -17.92
N VAL A 458 29.35 7.72 -18.94
CA VAL A 458 30.57 7.76 -19.77
C VAL A 458 31.63 8.66 -19.14
N GLN A 459 31.21 9.81 -18.60
CA GLN A 459 32.14 10.81 -18.07
C GLN A 459 31.48 11.70 -17.02
N GLU A 460 32.19 11.91 -15.92
CA GLU A 460 31.92 12.95 -14.92
C GLU A 460 32.43 14.32 -15.41
N CYS A 461 31.57 15.32 -15.53
CA CYS A 461 31.95 16.66 -15.97
C CYS A 461 32.36 17.59 -14.82
N GLY A 462 31.93 17.27 -13.59
CA GLY A 462 32.32 17.96 -12.35
C GLY A 462 31.75 19.38 -12.20
N ASP A 463 31.94 19.96 -11.02
CA ASP A 463 31.28 21.21 -10.62
C ASP A 463 32.05 22.49 -10.97
N ASN A 464 31.30 23.60 -10.95
CA ASN A 464 31.80 24.97 -11.07
C ASN A 464 32.84 25.31 -9.99
N SER A 465 33.93 25.98 -10.36
CA SER A 465 35.05 26.24 -9.45
C SER A 465 35.84 27.51 -9.78
N CYS A 466 36.46 28.14 -8.78
CA CYS A 466 37.38 29.28 -8.97
C CYS A 466 38.73 29.03 -8.30
N ASN A 467 39.80 29.45 -8.97
CA ASN A 467 41.14 29.49 -8.39
C ASN A 467 41.23 30.57 -7.30
N SER A 468 42.27 30.47 -6.47
CA SER A 468 42.63 31.54 -5.53
C SER A 468 42.98 32.84 -6.26
N TRP A 469 42.75 33.97 -5.58
CA TRP A 469 43.12 35.29 -6.07
C TRP A 469 44.63 35.40 -6.32
N GLY A 470 45.02 35.92 -7.48
CA GLY A 470 46.40 36.25 -7.81
C GLY A 470 46.92 37.49 -7.06
N SER A 471 48.21 37.76 -7.21
CA SER A 471 48.84 38.95 -6.61
C SER A 471 48.28 40.26 -7.18
N ASN A 472 48.28 41.28 -6.34
CA ASN A 472 47.87 42.63 -6.73
C ASN A 472 48.76 43.19 -7.85
N TYR A 473 48.15 43.88 -8.81
CA TYR A 473 48.84 44.52 -9.93
C TYR A 473 48.23 45.89 -10.23
N CYS A 474 49.00 46.73 -10.94
CA CYS A 474 48.55 48.06 -11.33
C CYS A 474 47.86 48.01 -12.71
N SER A 475 46.65 48.55 -12.82
CA SER A 475 45.93 48.75 -14.08
C SER A 475 45.21 50.09 -14.06
N ASN A 476 45.29 50.85 -15.16
CA ASN A 476 44.67 52.18 -15.28
C ASN A 476 45.01 53.16 -14.13
N GLY A 477 46.19 53.02 -13.52
CA GLY A 477 46.62 53.86 -12.40
C GLY A 477 46.18 53.37 -11.01
N ASP A 478 45.43 52.26 -10.91
CA ASP A 478 44.87 51.70 -9.68
C ASP A 478 45.37 50.26 -9.44
N VAL A 479 45.14 49.73 -8.23
CA VAL A 479 45.48 48.35 -7.84
C VAL A 479 44.29 47.41 -8.05
N TYR A 480 44.52 46.30 -8.75
CA TYR A 480 43.54 45.22 -9.01
C TYR A 480 44.14 43.86 -8.64
N HIS A 481 43.28 42.85 -8.54
CA HIS A 481 43.66 41.44 -8.53
C HIS A 481 42.69 40.63 -9.39
N SER A 482 43.10 39.45 -9.82
CA SER A 482 42.28 38.60 -10.70
C SER A 482 42.41 37.13 -10.32
N ARG A 483 41.35 36.36 -10.58
CA ARG A 483 41.33 34.90 -10.49
C ARG A 483 40.71 34.30 -11.74
N THR A 484 40.93 33.01 -11.95
CA THR A 484 40.27 32.25 -13.01
C THR A 484 39.14 31.43 -12.42
N CYS A 485 37.93 31.58 -12.94
CA CYS A 485 36.78 30.74 -12.62
C CYS A 485 36.44 29.84 -13.81
N TYR A 486 35.82 28.69 -13.55
CA TYR A 486 35.48 27.65 -14.49
C TYR A 486 34.02 27.24 -14.31
N ASP A 487 33.28 27.27 -15.41
CA ASP A 487 31.91 26.77 -15.54
C ASP A 487 32.00 25.43 -16.26
N LYS A 488 31.53 24.38 -15.58
CA LYS A 488 31.64 22.99 -15.99
C LYS A 488 30.26 22.36 -16.00
N GLY A 489 30.13 21.35 -16.83
CA GLY A 489 28.91 20.57 -16.97
C GLY A 489 28.90 19.86 -18.30
N CYS A 490 27.77 19.27 -18.66
CA CYS A 490 27.59 18.60 -19.93
C CYS A 490 26.72 19.42 -20.87
N SER A 491 27.14 19.55 -22.12
CA SER A 491 26.29 20.03 -23.20
C SER A 491 26.52 19.20 -24.46
N SER A 492 25.44 18.86 -25.17
CA SER A 492 25.48 18.09 -26.42
C SER A 492 26.26 16.76 -26.34
N GLY A 493 26.16 16.05 -25.20
CA GLY A 493 26.83 14.77 -24.98
C GLY A 493 28.34 14.87 -24.75
N SER A 494 28.84 16.02 -24.31
CA SER A 494 30.25 16.25 -23.99
C SER A 494 30.40 17.23 -22.83
N CYS A 495 31.44 17.03 -22.02
CA CYS A 495 31.76 17.98 -20.97
C CYS A 495 32.29 19.30 -21.54
N PHE A 496 31.85 20.42 -20.99
CA PHE A 496 32.46 21.73 -21.19
C PHE A 496 33.21 22.17 -19.93
N ASN A 497 34.18 23.05 -20.11
CA ASN A 497 34.96 23.66 -19.03
C ASN A 497 35.40 25.06 -19.48
N ASN A 498 34.51 26.03 -19.28
CA ASN A 498 34.67 27.38 -19.78
C ASN A 498 35.30 28.26 -18.70
N GLY A 499 36.53 28.70 -18.93
CA GLY A 499 37.25 29.59 -18.03
C GLY A 499 36.97 31.07 -18.31
N TRP A 500 36.74 31.88 -17.27
CA TRP A 500 36.78 33.35 -17.38
C TRP A 500 37.65 33.97 -16.30
N THR A 501 38.15 35.18 -16.60
CA THR A 501 38.91 35.98 -15.64
C THR A 501 37.95 36.85 -14.86
N ASP A 502 37.85 36.58 -13.57
CA ASP A 502 37.16 37.41 -12.60
C ASP A 502 38.16 38.42 -12.05
N THR A 503 37.91 39.71 -12.26
CA THR A 503 38.82 40.81 -11.90
C THR A 503 38.12 41.75 -10.94
N ASP A 504 38.81 42.08 -9.85
CA ASP A 504 38.28 42.97 -8.83
C ASP A 504 39.27 44.13 -8.54
N LYS A 505 38.72 45.31 -8.23
CA LYS A 505 39.52 46.50 -7.93
C LYS A 505 39.84 46.51 -6.44
N VAL A 506 41.12 46.47 -6.11
CA VAL A 506 41.60 46.46 -4.72
C VAL A 506 41.74 47.88 -4.16
N GLN A 507 42.28 48.83 -4.93
CA GLN A 507 42.57 50.19 -4.44
C GLN A 507 42.68 51.22 -5.58
N GLU A 508 42.20 52.44 -5.38
CA GLU A 508 42.35 53.57 -6.31
C GLU A 508 43.51 54.50 -5.89
N CYS A 509 44.47 54.83 -6.79
CA CYS A 509 45.69 55.58 -6.42
C CYS A 509 45.64 57.10 -6.64
N GLY A 510 44.67 57.63 -7.40
CA GLY A 510 44.48 59.08 -7.57
C GLY A 510 45.70 59.80 -8.20
N SER A 511 46.28 60.77 -7.48
CA SER A 511 47.45 61.56 -7.94
C SER A 511 48.80 60.87 -7.74
N LEU A 512 48.82 59.71 -7.05
CA LEU A 512 50.00 58.86 -6.91
C LEU A 512 50.09 57.91 -8.10
N SER A 513 51.30 57.57 -8.53
CA SER A 513 51.49 56.53 -9.54
C SER A 513 51.42 55.15 -8.90
N CYS A 514 50.58 54.25 -9.43
CA CYS A 514 50.64 52.83 -9.09
C CYS A 514 51.90 52.19 -9.69
N SER A 515 52.74 51.62 -8.82
CA SER A 515 53.96 50.89 -9.17
C SER A 515 54.05 49.61 -8.35
N SER A 516 54.35 48.48 -8.99
CA SER A 516 54.48 47.15 -8.34
C SER A 516 53.27 46.70 -7.49
N GLY A 517 52.05 47.01 -7.94
CA GLY A 517 50.81 46.64 -7.25
C GLY A 517 50.49 47.50 -6.01
N GLN A 518 51.15 48.67 -5.87
CA GLN A 518 50.96 49.62 -4.76
C GLN A 518 51.12 51.06 -5.26
N CYS A 519 50.57 52.07 -4.58
CA CYS A 519 50.73 53.48 -4.97
C CYS A 519 52.04 54.10 -4.41
N THR A 520 52.87 54.83 -5.20
CA THR A 520 54.20 55.37 -4.77
C THR A 520 54.57 56.78 -5.34
N GLY A 521 55.24 57.65 -4.53
CA GLY A 521 55.85 58.98 -4.87
C GLY A 521 55.89 60.00 -3.69
N GLY A 522 56.98 60.81 -3.53
CA GLY A 522 57.20 61.75 -2.38
C GLY A 522 57.54 63.20 -2.77
N GLY A 523 57.74 64.18 -1.88
CA GLY A 523 57.48 64.26 -0.44
C GLY A 523 56.74 65.57 -0.14
N CYS A 524 55.69 65.46 0.67
CA CYS A 524 54.60 66.42 0.70
C CYS A 524 54.37 66.88 2.12
N SER A 525 54.16 68.19 2.29
CA SER A 525 53.95 68.79 3.60
C SER A 525 52.52 68.52 4.06
N SER A 526 52.39 67.78 5.15
CA SER A 526 51.12 67.39 5.75
C SER A 526 50.25 68.59 6.13
N HIS A 527 48.94 68.44 5.97
CA HIS A 527 47.86 69.35 6.31
C HIS A 527 47.94 70.74 5.67
N ASN A 528 48.50 70.85 4.46
CA ASN A 528 48.70 72.14 3.77
C ASN A 528 47.39 72.80 3.30
N SER A 529 46.45 72.02 2.77
CA SER A 529 45.14 72.53 2.34
C SER A 529 44.03 71.57 2.73
N TYR A 530 42.77 72.00 2.62
CA TYR A 530 41.63 71.15 2.93
C TYR A 530 40.46 71.51 2.04
N LYS A 531 39.77 70.48 1.56
CA LYS A 531 38.61 70.63 0.68
C LYS A 531 37.71 69.41 0.78
N CYS A 532 36.46 69.60 0.41
CA CYS A 532 35.50 68.52 0.36
C CYS A 532 35.90 67.41 -0.62
N TYR A 533 35.90 66.17 -0.15
CA TYR A 533 36.07 64.98 -0.99
C TYR A 533 35.27 63.82 -0.41
N SER A 534 34.46 63.16 -1.24
CA SER A 534 33.61 62.03 -0.82
C SER A 534 32.77 62.34 0.43
N ASN A 535 32.14 63.51 0.43
CA ASN A 535 31.26 64.06 1.47
C ASN A 535 31.90 64.59 2.75
N ASP A 536 33.19 64.38 3.03
CA ASP A 536 33.83 64.96 4.22
C ASP A 536 34.92 65.97 3.84
N ILE A 537 35.31 66.82 4.79
CA ILE A 537 36.46 67.72 4.61
C ILE A 537 37.72 66.94 5.00
N TYR A 538 38.53 66.65 4.01
CA TYR A 538 39.84 66.03 4.22
C TYR A 538 40.94 67.06 4.18
N TRP A 539 41.98 66.81 4.96
CA TRP A 539 43.24 67.48 4.76
C TRP A 539 43.92 66.96 3.50
N TYR A 540 44.76 67.81 2.91
CA TYR A 540 45.55 67.52 1.74
C TYR A 540 46.96 68.04 1.97
N ASP A 541 47.94 67.21 1.65
CA ASP A 541 49.33 67.61 1.69
C ASP A 541 49.66 68.63 0.58
N SER A 542 50.88 69.15 0.60
CA SER A 542 51.35 70.11 -0.41
C SER A 542 51.44 69.58 -1.84
N CYS A 543 51.29 68.28 -2.05
CA CYS A 543 51.26 67.65 -3.36
C CYS A 543 49.83 67.34 -3.84
N GLY A 544 48.82 67.64 -3.01
CA GLY A 544 47.42 67.41 -3.32
C GLY A 544 46.97 65.96 -3.08
N VAL A 545 47.74 65.18 -2.32
CA VAL A 545 47.31 63.85 -1.85
C VAL A 545 46.42 64.05 -0.62
N ARG A 546 45.29 63.34 -0.59
CA ARG A 546 44.30 63.39 0.49
C ARG A 546 44.85 62.66 1.72
N GLU A 547 44.91 63.35 2.84
CA GLU A 547 45.38 62.83 4.12
C GLU A 547 44.19 62.45 5.01
N ASP A 548 44.34 62.55 6.33
CA ASP A 548 43.29 62.27 7.30
C ASP A 548 42.12 63.25 7.25
N VAL A 549 40.98 62.80 7.78
CA VAL A 549 39.74 63.57 7.85
C VAL A 549 39.94 64.76 8.77
N LYS A 550 39.82 65.98 8.23
CA LYS A 550 39.83 67.21 9.03
C LYS A 550 38.52 67.36 9.78
N GLN A 551 37.42 67.12 9.09
CA GLN A 551 36.07 67.24 9.62
C GLN A 551 35.17 66.26 8.88
N ASP A 552 34.68 65.27 9.62
CA ASP A 552 33.62 64.35 9.17
C ASP A 552 32.31 65.14 9.09
N CYS A 553 31.75 65.25 7.89
CA CYS A 553 30.51 65.96 7.63
C CYS A 553 29.30 65.02 7.70
N GLY A 554 29.50 63.72 7.91
CA GLY A 554 28.45 62.71 7.96
C GLY A 554 27.48 62.81 6.79
N SER A 555 26.18 62.74 7.09
CA SER A 555 25.14 62.90 6.08
C SER A 555 25.00 64.34 5.59
N ALA A 556 25.55 65.38 6.20
CA ALA A 556 25.40 66.74 5.68
C ALA A 556 26.16 66.95 4.35
N GLY A 557 27.26 66.22 4.19
CA GLY A 557 28.13 66.34 3.04
C GLY A 557 28.76 67.73 2.91
N CYS A 558 29.53 67.88 1.85
CA CYS A 558 30.06 69.16 1.42
C CYS A 558 30.06 69.16 -0.12
N THR A 559 30.00 70.34 -0.73
CA THR A 559 30.09 70.45 -2.20
C THR A 559 31.56 70.45 -2.63
N THR A 560 31.86 69.84 -3.78
CA THR A 560 33.24 69.68 -4.27
C THR A 560 33.98 71.03 -4.30
N GLY A 561 35.08 71.12 -3.55
CA GLY A 561 35.87 72.35 -3.41
C GLY A 561 35.47 73.28 -2.25
N ALA A 562 34.42 72.98 -1.49
CA ALA A 562 34.02 73.73 -0.31
C ALA A 562 34.99 73.51 0.88
N THR A 563 35.14 74.54 1.71
CA THR A 563 36.06 74.57 2.87
C THR A 563 35.37 74.33 4.22
N SER A 564 34.06 74.07 4.20
CA SER A 564 33.23 73.80 5.37
C SER A 564 32.07 72.86 4.99
N CYS A 565 31.63 72.03 5.92
CA CYS A 565 30.43 71.20 5.74
C CYS A 565 29.20 72.08 5.49
N SER A 566 28.28 71.60 4.65
CA SER A 566 27.01 72.27 4.42
C SER A 566 26.18 72.23 5.70
N SER A 567 25.56 73.34 6.10
CA SER A 567 24.67 73.34 7.27
C SER A 567 23.31 72.79 6.85
N CYS A 568 23.15 71.48 7.02
CA CYS A 568 21.94 70.79 6.60
C CYS A 568 21.03 70.64 7.82
N SER A 569 19.86 71.27 7.74
CA SER A 569 18.77 70.99 8.66
C SER A 569 18.32 69.53 8.47
N SER A 570 18.33 68.77 9.56
CA SER A 570 17.87 67.38 9.58
C SER A 570 16.37 67.31 9.26
N HIS A 571 15.95 66.19 8.66
CA HIS A 571 14.55 65.87 8.32
C HIS A 571 13.88 66.89 7.40
N SER A 572 14.66 67.57 6.55
CA SER A 572 14.16 68.65 5.69
C SER A 572 13.25 68.17 4.56
N SER A 573 13.43 66.95 4.07
CA SER A 573 12.61 66.32 3.04
C SER A 573 12.62 64.81 3.20
N TYR A 574 11.81 64.07 2.45
CA TYR A 574 11.76 62.62 2.56
C TYR A 574 11.28 62.01 1.24
N LYS A 575 11.87 60.87 0.85
CA LYS A 575 11.52 60.17 -0.38
C LYS A 575 11.91 58.69 -0.32
N CYS A 576 11.26 57.91 -1.17
CA CYS A 576 11.50 56.49 -1.32
C CYS A 576 12.89 56.17 -1.88
N TYR A 577 13.62 55.28 -1.20
CA TYR A 577 14.87 54.70 -1.68
C TYR A 577 15.01 53.26 -1.20
N SER A 578 15.31 52.33 -2.11
CA SER A 578 15.53 50.92 -1.78
C SER A 578 14.38 50.30 -0.95
N ASN A 579 13.15 50.56 -1.38
CA ASN A 579 11.88 50.15 -0.77
C ASN A 579 11.40 50.89 0.48
N ASP A 580 12.19 51.72 1.17
CA ASP A 580 11.73 52.44 2.37
C ASP A 580 11.71 53.97 2.19
N ILE A 581 10.93 54.69 3.00
CA ILE A 581 10.95 56.15 3.03
C ILE A 581 12.01 56.59 4.04
N TYR A 582 13.01 57.29 3.54
CA TYR A 582 14.05 57.87 4.37
C TYR A 582 13.83 59.37 4.52
N TRP A 583 14.20 59.91 5.68
CA TRP A 583 14.44 61.34 5.81
C TRP A 583 15.65 61.74 4.98
N TYR A 584 15.64 62.96 4.49
CA TYR A 584 16.77 63.58 3.83
C TYR A 584 16.94 64.97 4.43
N ASN A 585 18.17 65.31 4.78
CA ASN A 585 18.46 66.67 5.20
C ASN A 585 18.32 67.64 4.02
N SER A 586 18.40 68.93 4.31
CA SER A 586 18.28 69.99 3.29
C SER A 586 19.37 69.96 2.21
N CYS A 587 20.40 69.13 2.38
CA CYS A 587 21.47 68.92 1.39
C CYS A 587 21.24 67.67 0.52
N GLY A 588 20.09 67.00 0.66
CA GLY A 588 19.67 65.91 -0.20
C GLY A 588 20.33 64.57 0.11
N VAL A 589 20.93 64.43 1.30
CA VAL A 589 21.54 63.19 1.75
C VAL A 589 20.56 62.43 2.64
N ARG A 590 20.50 61.12 2.41
CA ARG A 590 19.61 60.19 3.09
C ARG A 590 20.04 60.04 4.54
N GLU A 591 19.16 60.39 5.46
CA GLU A 591 19.32 60.26 6.90
C GLU A 591 18.67 58.95 7.37
N ASP A 592 18.17 58.94 8.60
CA ASP A 592 17.45 57.82 9.19
C ASP A 592 16.14 57.50 8.44
N VAL A 593 15.74 56.23 8.56
CA VAL A 593 14.47 55.75 8.01
C VAL A 593 13.35 56.55 8.66
N LYS A 594 12.64 57.33 7.85
CA LYS A 594 11.42 58.03 8.28
C LYS A 594 10.30 57.04 8.51
N GLN A 595 10.18 56.08 7.61
CA GLN A 595 9.17 55.05 7.61
C GLN A 595 9.70 53.84 6.84
N ASP A 596 9.89 52.73 7.56
CA ASP A 596 10.17 51.42 6.99
C ASP A 596 8.89 50.92 6.32
N CYS A 597 8.96 50.65 5.02
CA CYS A 597 7.83 50.16 4.24
C CYS A 597 7.82 48.63 4.16
N GLY A 598 8.87 47.96 4.64
CA GLY A 598 9.00 46.52 4.59
C GLY A 598 8.74 45.95 3.19
N SER A 599 7.93 44.91 3.14
CA SER A 599 7.50 44.24 1.91
C SER A 599 6.63 45.14 1.01
N ALA A 600 5.98 46.19 1.51
CA ALA A 600 5.11 47.04 0.68
C ALA A 600 5.94 47.79 -0.38
N GLY A 601 7.16 48.15 -0.01
CA GLY A 601 8.01 48.96 -0.84
C GLY A 601 7.44 50.36 -1.09
N CYS A 602 8.14 51.10 -1.93
CA CYS A 602 7.68 52.38 -2.43
C CYS A 602 8.28 52.58 -3.82
N THR A 603 7.61 53.35 -4.67
CA THR A 603 8.14 53.66 -6.00
C THR A 603 9.16 54.81 -5.92
N THR A 604 10.24 54.72 -6.72
CA THR A 604 11.34 55.68 -6.67
C THR A 604 10.85 57.13 -6.80
N GLY A 605 11.11 57.94 -5.77
CA GLY A 605 10.66 59.34 -5.69
C GLY A 605 9.35 59.59 -4.93
N ALA A 606 8.62 58.54 -4.51
CA ALA A 606 7.40 58.69 -3.70
C ALA A 606 7.70 59.23 -2.28
N THR A 607 6.79 60.02 -1.71
CA THR A 607 6.95 60.64 -0.37
C THR A 607 6.23 59.87 0.75
N SER A 608 5.61 58.76 0.41
CA SER A 608 4.96 57.83 1.33
C SER A 608 5.22 56.41 0.83
N CYS A 609 5.23 55.44 1.75
CA CYS A 609 5.21 54.04 1.35
C CYS A 609 4.06 53.83 0.37
N SER A 610 4.27 52.97 -0.62
CA SER A 610 3.12 52.44 -1.35
C SER A 610 2.20 51.91 -0.27
N SER A 611 0.96 52.38 -0.23
CA SER A 611 -0.02 51.87 0.72
C SER A 611 -0.44 50.51 0.21
N CYS A 612 0.49 49.56 0.29
CA CYS A 612 0.22 48.17 0.08
C CYS A 612 -0.51 47.79 1.34
N SER A 613 -1.79 47.54 1.16
CA SER A 613 -2.59 46.94 2.20
C SER A 613 -1.86 45.66 2.57
N SER A 614 -1.46 45.53 3.83
CA SER A 614 -0.93 44.25 4.32
C SER A 614 -1.95 43.17 3.99
N HIS A 615 -1.48 41.98 3.66
CA HIS A 615 -2.35 40.83 3.42
C HIS A 615 -3.30 41.00 2.20
N SER A 616 -2.89 41.81 1.21
CA SER A 616 -3.70 42.12 0.03
C SER A 616 -3.98 40.92 -0.89
N SER A 617 -3.07 39.94 -0.92
CA SER A 617 -3.19 38.69 -1.69
C SER A 617 -2.37 37.60 -0.99
N TYR A 618 -2.48 36.35 -1.41
CA TYR A 618 -1.78 35.23 -0.78
C TYR A 618 -1.66 34.06 -1.73
N LYS A 619 -0.54 33.32 -1.67
CA LYS A 619 -0.27 32.17 -2.54
C LYS A 619 0.75 31.20 -1.93
N CYS A 620 0.70 29.96 -2.38
CA CYS A 620 1.61 28.88 -2.01
C CYS A 620 3.07 29.15 -2.43
N TYR A 621 4.01 28.95 -1.49
CA TYR A 621 5.44 28.97 -1.74
C TYR A 621 6.16 28.04 -0.76
N SER A 622 6.99 27.12 -1.28
CA SER A 622 7.78 26.19 -0.46
C SER A 622 6.94 25.40 0.55
N ASN A 623 5.79 24.91 0.09
CA ASN A 623 4.80 24.15 0.84
C ASN A 623 3.99 24.93 1.89
N ASP A 624 4.17 26.25 2.07
CA ASP A 624 3.33 27.09 2.95
C ASP A 624 2.58 28.21 2.20
N ILE A 625 1.47 28.70 2.74
CA ILE A 625 0.82 29.91 2.22
C ILE A 625 1.41 31.13 2.89
N TYR A 626 1.92 32.04 2.08
CA TYR A 626 2.41 33.33 2.57
C TYR A 626 1.42 34.44 2.20
N TRP A 627 1.29 35.42 3.08
CA TRP A 627 0.65 36.68 2.70
C TRP A 627 1.54 37.43 1.72
N TYR A 628 0.91 38.19 0.84
CA TYR A 628 1.56 39.13 -0.05
C TYR A 628 0.78 40.44 0.06
N ASN A 629 1.45 41.54 0.35
CA ASN A 629 0.78 42.84 0.30
C ASN A 629 0.41 43.21 -1.16
N SER A 630 -0.26 44.34 -1.33
CA SER A 630 -0.74 44.81 -2.66
C SER A 630 0.36 45.00 -3.69
N CYS A 631 1.62 44.95 -3.25
CA CYS A 631 2.80 45.20 -4.05
C CYS A 631 3.58 43.92 -4.38
N GLY A 632 3.00 42.76 -4.04
CA GLY A 632 3.46 41.45 -4.52
C GLY A 632 4.67 40.89 -3.79
N VAL A 633 5.03 41.45 -2.64
CA VAL A 633 6.12 40.94 -1.81
C VAL A 633 5.58 40.01 -0.75
N ARG A 634 6.26 38.86 -0.61
CA ARG A 634 5.96 37.82 0.37
C ARG A 634 6.19 38.37 1.78
N GLU A 635 5.13 38.41 2.57
CA GLU A 635 5.11 38.87 3.94
C GLU A 635 5.25 37.66 4.88
N ASP A 636 4.68 37.78 6.08
CA ASP A 636 4.57 36.68 7.02
C ASP A 636 3.81 35.49 6.41
N VAL A 637 4.15 34.30 6.91
CA VAL A 637 3.42 33.08 6.63
C VAL A 637 1.96 33.33 7.01
N LYS A 638 1.08 33.30 6.01
CA LYS A 638 -0.37 33.35 6.22
C LYS A 638 -0.84 32.07 6.90
N GLN A 639 -0.30 30.95 6.45
CA GLN A 639 -0.64 29.62 6.90
C GLN A 639 0.55 28.69 6.64
N ASP A 640 1.17 28.16 7.70
CA ASP A 640 2.16 27.09 7.64
C ASP A 640 1.39 25.77 7.40
N CYS A 641 1.76 25.02 6.36
CA CYS A 641 1.00 23.83 5.93
C CYS A 641 1.61 22.52 6.42
N GLY A 642 2.77 22.51 7.09
CA GLY A 642 3.39 21.28 7.58
C GLY A 642 3.51 20.18 6.51
N SER A 643 3.14 18.94 6.84
CA SER A 643 3.15 17.79 5.92
C SER A 643 2.02 17.78 4.90
N ALA A 644 0.99 18.61 5.05
CA ALA A 644 -0.12 18.71 4.10
C ALA A 644 0.32 19.43 2.81
N GLY A 645 1.25 20.39 2.94
CA GLY A 645 1.77 21.16 1.83
C GLY A 645 0.75 22.08 1.17
N CYS A 646 1.13 22.63 0.02
CA CYS A 646 0.22 23.36 -0.85
C CYS A 646 0.69 23.22 -2.30
N THR A 647 -0.25 23.24 -3.25
CA THR A 647 0.08 23.17 -4.68
C THR A 647 0.38 24.56 -5.27
N THR A 648 1.25 24.62 -6.29
CA THR A 648 1.73 25.89 -6.86
C THR A 648 0.57 26.74 -7.41
N GLY A 649 0.36 27.92 -6.82
CA GLY A 649 -0.76 28.82 -7.15
C GLY A 649 -1.99 28.69 -6.25
N ALA A 650 -2.01 27.73 -5.32
CA ALA A 650 -3.06 27.59 -4.32
C ALA A 650 -3.08 28.77 -3.34
N THR A 651 -4.27 29.13 -2.86
CA THR A 651 -4.53 30.26 -1.94
C THR A 651 -4.83 29.80 -0.50
N SER A 652 -4.75 28.49 -0.25
CA SER A 652 -4.91 27.85 1.05
C SER A 652 -3.94 26.68 1.11
N CYS A 653 -3.47 26.33 2.31
CA CYS A 653 -2.82 25.04 2.48
C CYS A 653 -3.81 23.98 2.02
N ASP A 654 -3.28 22.89 1.48
CA ASP A 654 -4.06 21.67 1.48
C ASP A 654 -4.43 21.41 2.94
N SER A 655 -5.71 21.15 3.20
CA SER A 655 -6.34 21.46 4.49
C SER A 655 -5.57 20.89 5.69
N GLU A 656 -5.00 21.84 6.46
CA GLU A 656 -4.52 21.79 7.85
C GLU A 656 -3.21 21.00 8.11
N GLY A 657 -2.19 21.67 8.65
CA GLY A 657 -1.09 21.01 9.33
C GLY A 657 -1.63 20.42 10.64
N TYR A 658 -1.84 19.12 10.64
CA TYR A 658 -2.29 18.35 11.79
C TYR A 658 -1.34 17.18 12.01
N LYS A 659 -1.03 16.88 13.27
CA LYS A 659 -0.62 15.53 13.64
C LYS A 659 -1.90 14.74 13.78
N TYR A 660 -2.07 13.68 13.01
CA TYR A 660 -3.19 12.78 13.22
C TYR A 660 -2.70 11.47 13.78
N ILE A 661 -3.57 10.87 14.57
CA ILE A 661 -3.45 9.48 14.98
C ILE A 661 -4.84 8.87 14.84
N THR A 662 -4.85 7.60 14.49
CA THR A 662 -6.08 6.83 14.34
C THR A 662 -6.21 5.90 15.53
N GLY A 663 -7.41 5.84 16.10
CA GLY A 663 -7.75 4.97 17.23
C GLY A 663 -9.24 4.68 17.23
N ASP A 664 -9.66 3.61 17.90
CA ASP A 664 -11.07 3.34 18.21
C ASP A 664 -11.48 4.18 19.42
N PHE A 665 -11.66 5.49 19.23
CA PHE A 665 -11.91 6.44 20.32
C PHE A 665 -13.35 6.35 20.87
N GLN A 666 -14.23 5.60 20.22
CA GLN A 666 -15.65 5.48 20.58
C GLN A 666 -16.16 4.05 20.74
N LYS A 667 -15.27 3.04 20.74
CA LYS A 667 -15.60 1.62 20.91
C LYS A 667 -16.47 1.06 19.78
N GLY A 668 -16.35 1.63 18.59
CA GLY A 668 -17.15 1.30 17.41
C GLY A 668 -16.50 0.29 16.48
N GLY A 669 -15.27 -0.16 16.78
CA GLY A 669 -14.52 -1.09 15.93
C GLY A 669 -13.97 -0.48 14.64
N ARG A 670 -14.20 0.82 14.41
CA ARG A 670 -13.65 1.59 13.29
C ARG A 670 -12.63 2.58 13.85
N TYR A 671 -11.53 2.75 13.14
CA TYR A 671 -10.56 3.75 13.51
C TYR A 671 -11.09 5.15 13.16
N GLU A 672 -11.34 5.98 14.16
CA GLU A 672 -11.57 7.40 13.94
C GLU A 672 -10.24 8.13 13.79
N SER A 673 -10.27 9.23 13.05
CA SER A 673 -9.09 10.08 12.90
C SER A 673 -9.15 11.21 13.92
N PHE A 674 -8.21 11.19 14.86
CA PHE A 674 -7.95 12.30 15.76
C PHE A 674 -6.92 13.24 15.13
N PHE A 675 -7.33 14.47 14.87
CA PHE A 675 -6.50 15.54 14.31
C PHE A 675 -6.08 16.47 15.45
N TRP A 676 -4.78 16.59 15.70
CA TRP A 676 -4.20 17.61 16.55
C TRP A 676 -3.59 18.71 15.69
N TYR A 677 -4.14 19.91 15.80
CA TYR A 677 -3.66 21.08 15.09
C TYR A 677 -2.57 21.78 15.90
N ASP A 678 -1.56 22.30 15.19
CA ASP A 678 -0.41 22.97 15.82
C ASP A 678 -0.79 24.24 16.63
N ASN A 679 -2.01 24.76 16.44
CA ASN A 679 -2.57 25.85 17.25
C ASN A 679 -3.18 25.38 18.60
N GLY A 680 -2.99 24.12 18.98
CA GLY A 680 -3.49 23.52 20.23
C GLY A 680 -4.97 23.15 20.19
N LYS A 681 -5.56 23.14 19.00
CA LYS A 681 -6.90 22.61 18.75
C LYS A 681 -6.81 21.12 18.45
N TYR A 682 -7.88 20.39 18.72
CA TYR A 682 -8.03 19.03 18.24
C TYR A 682 -9.43 18.79 17.70
N GLU A 683 -9.55 17.96 16.67
CA GLU A 683 -10.80 17.47 16.10
C GLU A 683 -10.77 15.95 16.06
N VAL A 684 -11.88 15.29 16.33
CA VAL A 684 -12.05 13.86 16.06
C VAL A 684 -13.06 13.78 14.92
N LYS A 685 -12.65 13.26 13.76
CA LYS A 685 -13.56 13.06 12.63
C LYS A 685 -14.08 11.63 12.64
N TYR A 686 -15.41 11.56 12.71
CA TYR A 686 -16.19 10.35 12.62
C TYR A 686 -16.65 10.17 11.16
N GLY A 687 -16.33 9.04 10.55
CA GLY A 687 -16.74 8.73 9.19
C GLY A 687 -18.21 8.30 9.12
N TYR A 688 -19.13 9.27 8.95
CA TYR A 688 -20.51 9.01 8.53
C TYR A 688 -20.83 9.88 7.31
N THR A 689 -20.86 9.28 6.11
CA THR A 689 -21.44 9.92 4.91
C THR A 689 -22.85 9.39 4.69
N MET A 690 -23.87 10.13 5.17
CA MET A 690 -25.21 10.08 4.58
C MET A 690 -25.37 11.28 3.65
N MET A 691 -25.74 11.03 2.39
CA MET A 691 -26.04 12.07 1.41
C MET A 691 -27.29 12.88 1.82
N ALA A 692 -27.11 14.08 2.36
CA ALA A 692 -28.04 15.21 2.19
C ALA A 692 -27.46 16.49 2.80
N SER A 693 -27.33 17.54 1.97
CA SER A 693 -27.27 18.97 2.33
C SER A 693 -26.46 19.38 3.58
N GLY A 694 -25.32 20.03 3.35
CA GLY A 694 -24.33 20.32 4.37
C GLY A 694 -24.79 21.17 5.55
N TYR A 695 -24.21 20.86 6.71
CA TYR A 695 -23.74 21.79 7.74
C TYR A 695 -22.64 21.07 8.53
N LEU A 696 -21.43 21.64 8.54
CA LEU A 696 -20.36 21.25 9.46
C LEU A 696 -20.74 21.79 10.85
N TYR A 697 -21.12 20.91 11.78
CA TYR A 697 -21.32 21.31 13.18
C TYR A 697 -19.96 21.32 13.89
N ASN A 698 -19.41 22.52 14.06
CA ASN A 698 -18.29 22.78 14.98
C ASN A 698 -18.65 22.22 16.36
N SER A 699 -17.70 21.61 17.09
CA SER A 699 -17.79 21.38 18.53
C SER A 699 -16.91 22.38 19.32
N ALA A 700 -17.24 22.67 20.58
CA ALA A 700 -16.72 23.82 21.33
C ALA A 700 -15.30 23.57 21.87
N TRP A 701 -14.35 24.36 21.38
CA TRP A 701 -12.92 24.31 21.73
C TRP A 701 -12.66 24.52 23.23
N LYS A 702 -11.97 23.57 23.88
CA LYS A 702 -11.28 23.84 25.15
C LYS A 702 -9.78 23.85 24.91
N LEU A 703 -9.20 25.04 25.05
CA LEU A 703 -7.76 25.27 24.94
C LEU A 703 -7.05 24.49 26.06
N VAL A 704 -6.32 23.44 25.70
CA VAL A 704 -5.21 22.95 26.52
C VAL A 704 -3.97 23.40 25.78
N LYS A 705 -3.14 24.22 26.43
CA LYS A 705 -1.82 24.55 25.92
C LYS A 705 -0.77 23.68 26.61
N PRO A 706 -0.52 22.44 26.17
CA PRO A 706 0.81 21.90 26.29
C PRO A 706 1.64 22.55 25.18
N GLU A 707 2.49 23.50 25.55
CA GLU A 707 3.48 24.02 24.62
C GLU A 707 4.43 22.85 24.27
N HIS A 708 4.40 22.44 22.99
CA HIS A 708 5.28 21.46 22.34
C HIS A 708 5.02 19.96 22.64
N ILE A 709 4.00 19.39 21.99
CA ILE A 709 3.85 17.93 21.82
C ILE A 709 4.80 17.46 20.70
N GLU A 710 5.71 16.52 21.02
CA GLU A 710 6.62 15.89 20.07
C GLU A 710 5.94 14.75 19.32
N LYS A 711 5.33 13.82 20.06
CA LYS A 711 4.75 12.56 19.56
C LYS A 711 3.44 12.25 20.28
N LEU A 712 2.53 11.59 19.57
CA LEU A 712 1.28 11.05 20.09
C LEU A 712 1.35 9.53 20.05
N TYR A 713 0.76 8.89 21.06
CA TYR A 713 0.56 7.45 21.16
C TYR A 713 -0.92 7.22 21.47
N VAL A 714 -1.44 6.11 20.95
CA VAL A 714 -2.82 5.70 21.10
C VAL A 714 -2.86 4.28 21.62
N GLY A 715 -3.84 4.00 22.48
CA GLY A 715 -4.09 2.67 22.99
C GLY A 715 -5.17 2.61 24.06
N ASP A 716 -5.74 1.43 24.29
CA ASP A 716 -6.71 1.16 25.37
C ASP A 716 -5.96 1.02 26.70
N PHE A 717 -5.49 2.13 27.23
CA PHE A 717 -4.64 2.15 28.43
C PHE A 717 -5.42 1.91 29.72
N ASP A 718 -6.73 2.07 29.68
CA ASP A 718 -7.60 1.84 30.82
C ASP A 718 -8.36 0.49 30.76
N GLY A 719 -8.40 -0.17 29.60
CA GLY A 719 -9.04 -1.48 29.39
C GLY A 719 -10.55 -1.37 29.41
N ASP A 720 -11.10 -0.38 28.73
CA ASP A 720 -12.53 -0.23 28.57
C ASP A 720 -13.01 -0.39 27.12
N GLY A 721 -12.07 -0.68 26.20
CA GLY A 721 -12.29 -0.88 24.79
C GLY A 721 -12.23 0.40 23.95
N ALA A 722 -12.07 1.58 24.55
CA ALA A 722 -11.80 2.81 23.82
C ALA A 722 -10.32 3.16 23.89
N ASP A 723 -9.79 3.59 22.77
CA ASP A 723 -8.46 4.13 22.71
C ASP A 723 -8.36 5.48 23.45
N GLU A 724 -7.34 5.65 24.28
CA GLU A 724 -6.93 6.95 24.81
C GLU A 724 -5.67 7.49 24.14
N ILE A 725 -5.43 8.78 24.33
CA ILE A 725 -4.28 9.46 23.74
C ILE A 725 -3.27 9.80 24.82
N VAL A 726 -2.03 9.39 24.58
CA VAL A 726 -0.86 9.80 25.37
C VAL A 726 0.04 10.69 24.52
N ALA A 727 0.28 11.92 24.97
CA ALA A 727 1.16 12.88 24.30
C ALA A 727 2.49 13.03 25.05
N LEU A 728 3.59 12.91 24.32
CA LEU A 728 4.94 13.18 24.81
C LEU A 728 5.35 14.61 24.46
N GLN A 729 5.86 15.36 25.42
CA GLN A 729 6.42 16.69 25.22
C GLN A 729 7.93 16.67 24.98
N ASN A 730 8.45 17.66 24.25
CA ASN A 730 9.89 17.85 24.03
C ASN A 730 10.69 18.02 25.36
N THR A 731 10.01 18.38 26.45
CA THR A 731 10.59 18.51 27.80
C THR A 731 10.58 17.20 28.59
N GLY A 732 10.05 16.11 28.00
CA GLY A 732 9.88 14.81 28.65
C GLY A 732 8.66 14.74 29.57
N GLY A 733 7.64 15.58 29.38
CA GLY A 733 6.34 15.43 30.07
C GLY A 733 5.41 14.47 29.32
N LEU A 734 4.56 13.72 30.03
CA LEU A 734 3.50 12.88 29.45
C LEU A 734 2.13 13.44 29.85
N TYR A 735 1.25 13.59 28.86
CA TYR A 735 -0.16 13.96 29.04
C TYR A 735 -1.03 12.81 28.58
N TRP A 736 -2.03 12.44 29.38
CA TRP A 736 -3.11 11.57 28.90
C TRP A 736 -4.37 12.39 28.60
N MET A 737 -5.21 11.89 27.71
CA MET A 737 -6.52 12.49 27.45
C MET A 737 -7.58 11.40 27.36
N TYR A 738 -8.62 11.55 28.19
CA TYR A 738 -9.81 10.72 28.12
C TYR A 738 -10.84 11.36 27.20
N VAL A 739 -11.36 10.58 26.26
CA VAL A 739 -12.50 10.94 25.42
C VAL A 739 -13.73 10.26 26.04
N TRP A 740 -14.65 11.05 26.63
CA TRP A 740 -15.87 10.53 27.27
C TRP A 740 -17.12 10.90 26.47
N GLU A 741 -18.09 9.99 26.44
CA GLU A 741 -19.48 10.28 26.06
C GLU A 741 -20.18 11.08 27.16
N VAL A 742 -20.45 12.37 26.94
CA VAL A 742 -21.46 13.08 27.73
C VAL A 742 -22.33 13.90 26.79
N TYR A 743 -23.55 13.42 26.55
CA TYR A 743 -24.63 14.22 25.98
C TYR A 743 -25.00 15.34 26.96
N ASP A 744 -24.71 16.59 26.63
CA ASP A 744 -25.47 17.71 27.19
C ASP A 744 -26.61 18.12 26.25
N ASN A 745 -27.64 18.78 26.81
CA ASN A 745 -28.88 19.18 26.12
C ASN A 745 -28.67 20.19 24.96
N SER A 746 -27.43 20.43 24.53
CA SER A 746 -27.12 21.20 23.33
C SER A 746 -26.51 20.38 22.19
N GLY A 747 -26.23 19.08 22.38
CA GLY A 747 -25.72 18.18 21.33
C GLY A 747 -24.20 18.27 21.10
N TRP A 748 -23.40 18.54 22.13
CA TRP A 748 -21.94 18.74 22.03
C TRP A 748 -21.15 17.70 22.84
N TRP A 749 -20.09 17.14 22.24
CA TRP A 749 -19.13 16.22 22.87
C TRP A 749 -18.05 16.97 23.66
N LYS A 750 -17.61 16.45 24.82
CA LYS A 750 -16.59 17.09 25.69
C LYS A 750 -15.53 16.08 26.17
N GLY A 751 -14.28 16.26 25.73
CA GLY A 751 -13.11 15.61 26.34
C GLY A 751 -12.58 16.36 27.57
N TYR A 752 -12.06 15.64 28.57
CA TYR A 752 -11.42 16.24 29.75
C TYR A 752 -9.95 15.84 29.83
N PRO A 753 -9.00 16.79 29.65
CA PRO A 753 -7.60 16.53 29.93
C PRO A 753 -7.40 16.37 31.44
N LYS A 754 -6.67 15.34 31.86
CA LYS A 754 -6.26 15.18 33.27
C LYS A 754 -4.73 15.26 33.29
N HIS A 755 -4.18 16.14 34.12
CA HIS A 755 -2.72 16.29 34.21
C HIS A 755 -2.17 15.22 35.16
N SER A 756 -1.45 14.23 34.65
CA SER A 756 -0.61 13.34 35.48
C SER A 756 0.77 13.99 35.69
N GLY A 757 1.26 13.99 36.92
CA GLY A 757 2.66 14.37 37.19
C GLY A 757 3.67 13.38 36.59
N PRO A 758 4.98 13.54 36.86
CA PRO A 758 6.00 12.61 36.34
C PRO A 758 5.71 11.15 36.76
N LEU A 759 5.98 10.21 35.86
CA LEU A 759 5.72 8.78 36.05
C LEU A 759 6.42 8.27 37.33
N GLN A 760 5.65 7.62 38.21
CA GLN A 760 6.17 6.87 39.35
C GLN A 760 6.15 5.38 39.02
N ASN A 761 7.27 4.70 39.21
CA ASN A 761 7.27 3.23 39.16
C ASN A 761 6.64 2.63 40.44
N SER A 762 6.40 1.32 40.42
CA SER A 762 5.87 0.54 41.55
C SER A 762 6.74 0.55 42.82
N VAL A 763 7.91 1.21 42.77
CA VAL A 763 8.87 1.37 43.88
C VAL A 763 9.01 2.83 44.33
N GLY A 764 8.21 3.75 43.77
CA GLY A 764 8.15 5.16 44.17
C GLY A 764 9.34 6.02 43.73
N THR A 765 10.17 5.58 42.77
CA THR A 765 11.23 6.43 42.21
C THR A 765 10.77 7.13 40.93
N ASN A 766 10.92 8.45 40.91
CA ASN A 766 10.62 9.30 39.75
C ASN A 766 11.66 9.00 38.66
N VAL A 767 11.23 8.47 37.51
CA VAL A 767 12.06 8.43 36.30
C VAL A 767 11.56 9.56 35.39
N PRO A 768 12.33 10.65 35.19
CA PRO A 768 11.91 11.71 34.29
C PRO A 768 11.81 11.15 32.85
N PRO A 769 10.68 11.32 32.14
CA PRO A 769 10.53 10.83 30.78
C PRO A 769 11.43 11.53 29.74
N SER A 770 12.24 12.52 30.14
CA SER A 770 13.10 13.32 29.25
C SER A 770 14.31 12.60 28.65
N TYR A 771 14.45 11.28 28.85
CA TYR A 771 15.60 10.50 28.36
C TYR A 771 15.23 9.20 27.63
N ILE A 772 13.93 8.94 27.43
CA ILE A 772 13.43 7.80 26.65
C ILE A 772 13.17 8.29 25.23
N THR A 773 13.89 7.74 24.26
CA THR A 773 13.89 8.23 22.86
C THR A 773 12.76 7.65 22.00
N SER A 774 12.16 6.55 22.44
CA SER A 774 11.08 5.85 21.76
C SER A 774 10.20 5.14 22.78
N PHE A 775 8.88 5.26 22.61
CA PHE A 775 7.91 4.44 23.33
C PHE A 775 7.21 3.48 22.36
N LEU A 776 6.77 2.34 22.89
CA LEU A 776 5.88 1.40 22.22
C LEU A 776 4.63 1.23 23.09
N VAL A 777 3.50 1.01 22.45
CA VAL A 777 2.24 0.65 23.11
C VAL A 777 1.90 -0.77 22.70
N ALA A 778 1.65 -1.64 23.66
CA ALA A 778 1.16 -2.99 23.41
C ALA A 778 0.55 -3.58 24.68
N ASP A 779 -0.35 -4.54 24.54
CA ASP A 779 -0.81 -5.40 25.63
C ASP A 779 0.23 -6.50 25.91
N TYR A 780 1.20 -6.20 26.79
CA TYR A 780 2.22 -7.18 27.18
C TYR A 780 1.65 -8.23 28.15
N GLY A 781 0.54 -7.91 28.82
CA GLY A 781 -0.15 -8.75 29.80
C GLY A 781 -1.15 -9.75 29.22
N ARG A 782 -1.60 -9.54 27.98
CA ARG A 782 -2.75 -10.23 27.34
C ARG A 782 -4.05 -10.08 28.13
N ASP A 783 -4.24 -8.95 28.80
CA ASP A 783 -5.44 -8.69 29.61
C ASP A 783 -6.35 -7.60 29.03
N GLY A 784 -6.07 -7.16 27.80
CA GLY A 784 -6.82 -6.15 27.07
C GLY A 784 -6.50 -4.73 27.51
N VAL A 785 -5.61 -4.52 28.49
CA VAL A 785 -5.10 -3.20 28.85
C VAL A 785 -3.75 -3.00 28.18
N GLU A 786 -3.61 -1.96 27.39
CA GLU A 786 -2.35 -1.67 26.74
C GLU A 786 -1.38 -0.96 27.69
N GLU A 787 -0.12 -1.38 27.68
CA GLU A 787 0.95 -0.74 28.44
C GLU A 787 1.89 0.05 27.54
N LEU A 788 2.36 1.17 28.09
CA LEU A 788 3.42 1.95 27.46
C LEU A 788 4.76 1.34 27.86
N SER A 789 5.65 1.06 26.91
CA SER A 789 7.01 0.59 27.19
C SER A 789 8.06 1.50 26.57
N GLY A 790 9.26 1.52 27.15
CA GLY A 790 10.33 2.40 26.72
C GLY A 790 11.70 1.86 27.12
N TYR A 791 12.70 2.12 26.29
CA TYR A 791 14.07 1.64 26.49
C TYR A 791 15.01 2.78 26.90
N GLN A 792 15.78 2.57 27.96
CA GLN A 792 16.83 3.51 28.37
C GLN A 792 18.02 2.78 29.00
N THR A 793 19.24 3.06 28.50
CA THR A 793 20.51 2.65 29.13
C THR A 793 20.58 1.18 29.58
N GLY A 794 20.16 0.26 28.71
CA GLY A 794 20.20 -1.18 29.00
C GLY A 794 19.03 -1.72 29.81
N TRP A 795 18.07 -0.87 30.19
CA TRP A 795 16.86 -1.28 30.91
C TRP A 795 15.62 -1.05 30.06
N PHE A 796 14.72 -2.03 30.11
CA PHE A 796 13.40 -1.97 29.51
C PHE A 796 12.38 -1.66 30.60
N TYR A 797 11.56 -0.64 30.37
CA TYR A 797 10.53 -0.19 31.30
C TYR A 797 9.17 -0.43 30.68
N VAL A 798 8.22 -0.91 31.49
CA VAL A 798 6.81 -1.06 31.13
C VAL A 798 5.98 -0.33 32.17
N TRP A 799 5.11 0.56 31.71
CA TRP A 799 4.18 1.33 32.52
C TRP A 799 2.77 0.86 32.22
N ARG A 800 2.15 0.26 33.23
CA ARG A 800 0.72 0.01 33.25
C ARG A 800 0.01 1.21 33.85
N MET A 801 -0.93 1.80 33.13
CA MET A 801 -1.74 2.90 33.65
C MET A 801 -2.94 2.34 34.42
N GLY A 802 -3.25 2.93 35.57
CA GLY A 802 -4.31 2.43 36.46
C GLY A 802 -5.60 3.24 36.34
N LYS A 803 -6.77 2.57 36.38
CA LYS A 803 -8.09 3.21 36.46
C LYS A 803 -8.19 4.19 37.64
N THR A 804 -8.00 5.49 37.40
CA THR A 804 -8.35 6.50 38.41
C THR A 804 -9.77 6.98 38.17
N ARG A 805 -10.74 6.33 38.83
CA ARG A 805 -12.13 6.80 38.90
C ARG A 805 -12.18 8.31 39.18
N PRO A 806 -13.00 9.10 38.47
CA PRO A 806 -13.22 10.48 38.86
C PRO A 806 -13.91 10.48 40.23
N TYR A 807 -13.26 11.09 41.21
CA TYR A 807 -13.87 11.43 42.48
C TYR A 807 -15.09 12.32 42.21
N ALA A 808 -16.27 11.73 42.22
CA ALA A 808 -17.48 12.45 42.60
C ALA A 808 -17.32 12.83 44.08
N SER A 809 -17.42 14.13 44.35
CA SER A 809 -17.42 14.70 45.68
C SER A 809 -18.34 13.96 46.66
N GLY A 810 -17.82 13.52 47.82
CA GLY A 810 -18.69 13.15 48.94
C GLY A 810 -18.09 12.19 49.99
N VAL A 811 -17.33 12.76 50.93
CA VAL A 811 -17.21 12.36 52.35
C VAL A 811 -16.60 10.98 52.70
N ASN A 812 -15.34 11.07 53.16
CA ASN A 812 -14.52 10.20 54.04
C ASN A 812 -14.47 8.68 53.80
#